data_AF-F2TW37-F1
#
_entry.id   AF-F2TW37-F1
#
_cell.length_a   1.000
_cell.length_b   1.000
_cell.length_c   1.000
_cell.angle_alpha   90.00
_cell.angle_beta   90.00
_cell.angle_gamma   90.00
#
_symmetry.space_group_name_H-M   'P 1'
#
loop_
_entity.id
_entity.type
_entity.pdbx_description
1 polymer ?
#
loop_
_entity_poly.entity_id
_entity_poly.type
_entity_poly.pdbx_seq_one_letter_code
_entity_poly.pdbx_strand_id
1 'polypeptide(L)'
;MASPEQREFMVKKKNKRGKLQDRKIIIDHEQMVVRTKTPQGKLRREIKIMFLREINVIAADGFEFVVKIRWQDRAPTDHPVYFLIFDDAKAQRSFAKQLLDLRIQSTGFPPKGNAVDVLKQEVEAEASDDQGASIHAPPAQQGKQPEAGQERASVASNASASSSDSEEVGAMGKINTTRLPEDEPPSTENTVTVITVLGASGYLAKSKVYPVLWTMYRKSLIPRSSLFVGYARSKFTSEEFMGRLRPHLEASEEDATLLDKFLHRCEYQVGTYDEEESFRKLNEYIDLRVAAKGKLYSNRVFYLALPIPVIKTVTEHLSKHCQAQAGWTRIVLEKPFGTDLESFKSLSAHLLKSFKEEQIYRMDHYLGKEMVQNLLLLRFGNRIFHSVWNRNHIKAVIISVKEPTALGVYNTYFDQQGIIRDMIQNHLLQLASLVAMEAPLTPKADDIRKEKLKCLRCFEQVTSDNVVIGQYTASADHCGYREEEGVGAASNTPTFAVARLNIRNDRWDGVPFLLKCGKGLNENKAEVRIQFKENAGEIFNGTHRNELVLRVQPKEQVQLKMDVKQPGMSFDTAQTHLDLSYPERLQLAAAPTAYERLLIDVIQGNTTNFLTAAELEEAWRIFAPVHADIDARKIQPEAYTYGSRGPESADAFIKDAGYQYEQYDDKEA
;
A
#
# COMPACT_ATOMS: atom_id res chain seq x y z
N MET A 1 62.08 -4.24 14.82
CA MET A 1 61.44 -4.16 16.14
C MET A 1 60.65 -2.86 16.17
N ALA A 2 59.32 -2.93 16.08
CA ALA A 2 58.48 -1.73 16.19
C ALA A 2 58.49 -1.27 17.65
N SER A 3 58.52 0.04 17.90
CA SER A 3 58.35 0.58 19.25
C SER A 3 56.98 0.14 19.81
N PRO A 4 56.78 0.08 21.13
CA PRO A 4 55.55 -0.45 21.75
C PRO A 4 54.25 0.31 21.40
N GLU A 5 54.34 1.39 20.62
CA GLU A 5 53.28 2.37 20.39
C GLU A 5 52.69 2.34 18.97
N GLN A 6 53.21 1.48 18.09
CA GLN A 6 52.64 1.23 16.76
C GLN A 6 51.90 -0.11 16.72
N ARG A 7 50.63 -0.09 16.32
CA ARG A 7 49.83 -1.32 16.12
C ARG A 7 49.61 -1.60 14.65
N GLU A 8 49.79 -2.85 14.25
CA GLU A 8 49.73 -3.28 12.86
C GLU A 8 48.56 -4.24 12.62
N PHE A 9 47.89 -4.07 11.49
CA PHE A 9 46.74 -4.87 11.07
C PHE A 9 46.89 -5.31 9.62
N MET A 10 46.66 -6.59 9.38
CA MET A 10 46.56 -7.14 8.03
C MET A 10 45.10 -7.10 7.60
N VAL A 11 44.84 -6.50 6.43
CA VAL A 11 43.48 -6.34 5.91
C VAL A 11 43.44 -6.52 4.39
N LYS A 12 42.30 -6.95 3.88
CA LYS A 12 42.00 -6.88 2.44
C LYS A 12 41.26 -5.58 2.13
N LYS A 13 41.74 -4.84 1.14
CA LYS A 13 41.17 -3.56 0.70
C LYS A 13 40.89 -3.57 -0.80
N LYS A 14 39.68 -3.15 -1.21
CA LYS A 14 39.35 -2.97 -2.64
C LYS A 14 40.15 -1.80 -3.22
N ASN A 15 40.81 -2.03 -4.36
CA ASN A 15 41.46 -0.98 -5.13
C ASN A 15 40.44 -0.22 -6.02
N LYS A 16 40.87 0.84 -6.72
CA LYS A 16 40.00 1.64 -7.63
C LYS A 16 39.36 0.83 -8.77
N ARG A 17 39.84 -0.39 -9.05
CA ARG A 17 39.31 -1.31 -10.05
C ARG A 17 38.48 -2.46 -9.43
N GLY A 18 38.11 -2.34 -8.15
CA GLY A 18 37.24 -3.29 -7.44
C GLY A 18 37.90 -4.58 -6.96
N LYS A 19 39.19 -4.83 -7.26
CA LYS A 19 39.90 -6.04 -6.81
C LYS A 19 40.39 -5.90 -5.36
N LEU A 20 40.20 -6.94 -4.56
CA LEU A 20 40.75 -7.05 -3.20
C LEU A 20 42.27 -7.22 -3.26
N GLN A 21 42.97 -6.49 -2.39
CA GLN A 21 44.42 -6.58 -2.24
C GLN A 21 44.80 -6.52 -0.77
N ASP A 22 45.75 -7.36 -0.38
CA ASP A 22 46.30 -7.33 0.97
C ASP A 22 47.04 -6.02 1.22
N ARG A 23 46.80 -5.48 2.41
CA ARG A 23 47.38 -4.24 2.90
C ARG A 23 47.75 -4.41 4.36
N LYS A 24 48.84 -3.75 4.72
CA LYS A 24 49.26 -3.59 6.09
C LYS A 24 48.87 -2.19 6.54
N ILE A 25 48.01 -2.09 7.55
CA ILE A 25 47.66 -0.80 8.17
C ILE A 25 48.41 -0.68 9.48
N ILE A 26 49.05 0.46 9.69
CA ILE A 26 49.79 0.78 10.91
C ILE A 26 49.11 2.00 11.53
N ILE A 27 48.66 1.85 12.77
CA ILE A 27 48.18 2.93 13.61
C ILE A 27 49.35 3.37 14.48
N ASP A 28 49.78 4.61 14.30
CA ASP A 28 50.83 5.24 15.10
C ASP A 28 50.16 6.17 16.11
N HIS A 29 50.20 5.75 17.38
CA HIS A 29 49.54 6.46 18.48
C HIS A 29 50.28 7.73 18.87
N GLU A 30 51.61 7.76 18.75
CA GLU A 30 52.43 8.93 19.09
C GLU A 30 52.23 10.06 18.08
N GLN A 31 52.28 9.71 16.79
CA GLN A 31 52.14 10.69 15.72
C GLN A 31 50.68 10.96 15.31
N MET A 32 49.72 10.24 15.91
CA MET A 32 48.29 10.34 15.63
C MET A 32 47.97 10.17 14.13
N VAL A 33 48.63 9.20 13.47
CA VAL A 33 48.48 8.93 12.03
C VAL A 33 48.19 7.46 11.73
N VAL A 34 47.47 7.24 10.64
CA VAL A 34 47.22 5.91 10.07
C VAL A 34 47.98 5.79 8.75
N ARG A 35 48.86 4.79 8.68
CA ARG A 35 49.66 4.47 7.49
C ARG A 35 49.15 3.21 6.82
N THR A 36 48.97 3.25 5.51
CA THR A 36 48.72 2.06 4.70
C THR A 36 49.98 1.72 3.90
N LYS A 37 50.49 0.50 4.06
CA LYS A 37 51.64 -0.06 3.33
C LYS A 37 51.22 -1.26 2.48
N THR A 38 51.98 -1.57 1.43
CA THR A 38 51.88 -2.88 0.75
C THR A 38 52.46 -4.00 1.64
N PRO A 39 52.16 -5.27 1.36
CA PRO A 39 52.77 -6.39 2.09
C PRO A 39 54.31 -6.36 2.08
N GLN A 40 54.93 -5.86 1.00
CA GLN A 40 56.39 -5.66 0.92
C GLN A 40 56.91 -4.40 1.63
N GLY A 41 56.08 -3.70 2.42
CA GLY A 41 56.50 -2.56 3.24
C GLY A 41 56.50 -1.18 2.57
N LYS A 42 56.12 -1.06 1.29
CA LYS A 42 56.07 0.24 0.59
C LYS A 42 54.89 1.09 1.07
N LEU A 43 55.16 2.31 1.54
CA LEU A 43 54.13 3.26 1.98
C LEU A 43 53.24 3.69 0.80
N ARG A 44 51.93 3.63 1.00
CA ARG A 44 50.91 4.03 0.01
C ARG A 44 50.15 5.27 0.40
N ARG A 45 49.82 5.42 1.69
CA ARG A 45 49.12 6.60 2.20
C ARG A 45 49.40 6.75 3.68
N GLU A 46 49.46 7.99 4.14
CA GLU A 46 49.50 8.39 5.54
C GLU A 46 48.43 9.47 5.74
N ILE A 47 47.59 9.34 6.77
CA ILE A 47 46.50 10.28 7.07
C ILE A 47 46.48 10.54 8.57
N LYS A 48 46.38 11.82 8.98
CA LYS A 48 46.20 12.19 10.39
C LYS A 48 44.83 11.77 10.90
N ILE A 49 44.77 11.25 12.12
CA ILE A 49 43.53 10.74 12.71
C ILE A 49 42.44 11.80 12.80
N MET A 50 42.81 13.08 12.96
CA MET A 50 41.86 14.21 13.01
C MET A 50 40.93 14.32 11.80
N PHE A 51 41.31 13.72 10.66
CA PHE A 51 40.49 13.71 9.44
C PHE A 51 39.53 12.52 9.35
N LEU A 52 39.50 11.63 10.35
CA LEU A 52 38.54 10.53 10.43
C LEU A 52 37.14 11.10 10.68
N ARG A 53 36.24 10.98 9.70
CA ARG A 53 34.86 11.52 9.80
C ARG A 53 33.86 10.48 10.23
N GLU A 54 33.99 9.29 9.68
CA GLU A 54 33.03 8.23 9.87
C GLU A 54 33.73 6.88 9.96
N ILE A 55 33.30 6.06 10.91
CA ILE A 55 33.72 4.68 11.07
C ILE A 55 32.51 3.82 11.39
N ASN A 56 32.27 2.80 10.57
CA ASN A 56 31.24 1.81 10.81
C ASN A 56 31.85 0.43 10.87
N VAL A 57 31.49 -0.32 11.90
CA VAL A 57 31.73 -1.76 12.03
C VAL A 57 30.55 -2.47 11.40
N ILE A 58 30.82 -3.28 10.37
CA ILE A 58 29.80 -4.00 9.61
C ILE A 58 30.13 -5.49 9.75
N ALA A 59 29.21 -6.25 10.33
CA ALA A 59 29.22 -7.71 10.21
C ALA A 59 28.43 -8.05 8.94
N ALA A 60 29.11 -8.55 7.90
CA ALA A 60 28.45 -8.99 6.69
C ALA A 60 28.12 -10.49 6.79
N ASP A 61 26.83 -10.83 6.67
CA ASP A 61 26.16 -12.13 6.46
C ASP A 61 27.04 -13.41 6.40
N GLY A 62 27.84 -13.68 7.44
CA GLY A 62 28.38 -15.00 7.77
C GLY A 62 29.90 -15.21 7.69
N PHE A 63 30.72 -14.41 6.99
CA PHE A 63 32.18 -14.72 6.87
C PHE A 63 33.15 -13.54 6.66
N GLU A 64 32.69 -12.28 6.56
CA GLU A 64 33.60 -11.14 6.34
C GLU A 64 33.43 -10.03 7.40
N PHE A 65 34.52 -9.73 8.12
CA PHE A 65 34.57 -8.71 9.17
C PHE A 65 35.00 -7.37 8.59
N VAL A 66 34.04 -6.49 8.25
CA VAL A 66 34.31 -5.26 7.49
C VAL A 66 34.29 -3.98 8.34
N VAL A 67 35.31 -3.14 8.23
CA VAL A 67 35.27 -1.75 8.73
C VAL A 67 35.19 -0.80 7.55
N LYS A 68 34.14 0.03 7.53
CA LYS A 68 33.98 1.12 6.57
C LYS A 68 34.48 2.42 7.20
N ILE A 69 35.48 3.04 6.59
CA ILE A 69 36.07 4.30 7.05
C ILE A 69 35.88 5.39 5.99
N ARG A 70 35.47 6.59 6.41
CA ARG A 70 35.50 7.80 5.58
C ARG A 70 36.46 8.82 6.15
N TRP A 71 37.40 9.27 5.31
CA TRP A 71 38.32 10.37 5.64
C TRP A 71 37.88 11.66 4.97
N GLN A 72 38.09 12.79 5.64
CA GLN A 72 38.00 14.11 5.02
C GLN A 72 39.32 14.42 4.31
N ASP A 73 39.27 14.74 3.02
CA ASP A 73 40.44 15.21 2.29
C ASP A 73 40.56 16.75 2.38
N ARG A 74 41.73 17.29 2.00
CA ARG A 74 42.01 18.74 1.98
C ARG A 74 41.20 19.50 0.92
N ALA A 75 40.51 18.82 0.00
CA ALA A 75 39.63 19.40 -1.01
C ALA A 75 38.16 19.00 -0.76
N PRO A 76 37.19 19.93 -0.85
CA PRO A 76 35.82 19.75 -0.37
C PRO A 76 34.94 18.75 -1.15
N THR A 77 35.41 18.16 -2.24
CA THR A 77 34.58 17.35 -3.15
C THR A 77 34.94 15.87 -3.25
N ASP A 78 35.95 15.37 -2.51
CA ASP A 78 36.27 13.94 -2.48
C ASP A 78 36.52 13.43 -1.06
N HIS A 79 35.65 12.51 -0.59
CA HIS A 79 35.74 11.88 0.73
C HIS A 79 36.02 10.39 0.53
N PRO A 80 37.30 9.96 0.48
CA PRO A 80 37.62 8.59 0.15
C PRO A 80 37.05 7.63 1.22
N VAL A 81 36.15 6.76 0.77
CA VAL A 81 35.58 5.68 1.58
C VAL A 81 36.41 4.42 1.37
N TYR A 82 36.81 3.79 2.47
CA TYR A 82 37.54 2.54 2.47
C TYR A 82 36.75 1.45 3.17
N PHE A 83 36.68 0.30 2.51
CA PHE A 83 36.21 -0.95 3.11
C PHE A 83 37.45 -1.81 3.39
N LEU A 84 37.64 -2.12 4.66
CA LEU A 84 38.74 -2.93 5.16
C LEU A 84 38.15 -4.23 5.69
N ILE A 85 38.57 -5.34 5.11
CA ILE A 85 38.09 -6.67 5.49
C ILE A 85 39.17 -7.32 6.35
N PHE A 86 38.78 -7.77 7.53
CA PHE A 86 39.60 -8.46 8.52
C PHE A 86 39.29 -9.96 8.50
N ASP A 87 40.29 -10.76 8.84
CA ASP A 87 40.15 -12.22 8.86
C ASP A 87 39.36 -12.72 10.08
N ASP A 88 39.30 -11.93 11.16
CA ASP A 88 38.56 -12.24 12.38
C ASP A 88 37.91 -11.00 13.03
N ALA A 89 36.85 -11.25 13.81
CA ALA A 89 36.10 -10.22 14.52
C ALA A 89 36.95 -9.44 15.54
N LYS A 90 37.90 -10.11 16.19
CA LYS A 90 38.71 -9.53 17.26
C LYS A 90 39.67 -8.48 16.70
N ALA A 91 40.32 -8.77 15.56
CA ALA A 91 41.16 -7.84 14.83
C ALA A 91 40.34 -6.64 14.31
N GLN A 92 39.16 -6.89 13.75
CA GLN A 92 38.23 -5.86 13.27
C GLN A 92 37.84 -4.87 14.39
N ARG A 93 37.41 -5.40 15.54
CA ARG A 93 36.97 -4.62 16.69
C ARG A 93 38.12 -3.88 17.36
N SER A 94 39.26 -4.55 17.56
CA SER A 94 40.49 -3.94 18.09
C SER A 94 40.97 -2.77 17.24
N PHE A 95 40.87 -2.91 15.91
CA PHE A 95 41.17 -1.83 14.98
C PHE A 95 40.19 -0.65 15.10
N ALA A 96 38.89 -0.94 15.11
CA ALA A 96 37.85 0.10 15.22
C ALA A 96 37.94 0.88 16.54
N LYS A 97 38.17 0.18 17.66
CA LYS A 97 38.36 0.76 18.99
C LYS A 97 39.54 1.72 19.02
N GLN A 98 40.69 1.31 18.49
CA GLN A 98 41.88 2.18 18.49
C GLN A 98 41.69 3.45 17.65
N LEU A 99 41.04 3.36 16.49
CA LEU A 99 40.74 4.55 15.70
C LEU A 99 39.74 5.47 16.41
N LEU A 100 38.75 4.90 17.09
CA LEU A 100 37.77 5.64 17.87
C LEU A 100 38.46 6.39 19.04
N ASP A 101 39.25 5.67 19.84
CA ASP A 101 39.94 6.22 21.01
C ASP A 101 40.91 7.33 20.59
N LEU A 102 41.75 7.09 19.57
CA LEU A 102 42.67 8.10 19.04
C LEU A 102 41.95 9.31 18.45
N ARG A 103 40.76 9.11 17.86
CA ARG A 103 39.98 10.20 17.28
C ARG A 103 39.37 11.09 18.35
N ILE A 104 38.84 10.49 19.41
CA ILE A 104 38.35 11.19 20.60
C ILE A 104 39.51 11.92 21.26
N GLN A 105 40.64 11.26 21.49
CA GLN A 105 41.84 11.90 22.06
C GLN A 105 42.33 13.08 21.20
N SER A 106 42.28 12.96 19.87
CA SER A 106 42.74 14.00 18.96
C SER A 106 41.85 15.26 18.92
N THR A 107 40.54 15.16 19.17
CA THR A 107 39.62 16.29 18.94
C THR A 107 38.48 16.46 19.94
N GLY A 108 38.40 15.62 20.96
CA GLY A 108 37.34 15.64 21.96
C GLY A 108 36.00 15.04 21.53
N PHE A 109 35.83 14.70 20.24
CA PHE A 109 34.57 14.16 19.72
C PHE A 109 34.77 12.83 18.99
N PRO A 110 33.84 11.87 19.13
CA PRO A 110 33.86 10.64 18.34
C PRO A 110 33.55 10.94 16.86
N PRO A 111 34.09 10.15 15.92
CA PRO A 111 33.64 10.16 14.53
C PRO A 111 32.18 9.68 14.43
N LYS A 112 31.48 10.06 13.35
CA LYS A 112 30.11 9.57 13.07
C LYS A 112 30.13 8.07 12.75
N GLY A 113 28.99 7.40 12.90
CA GLY A 113 28.82 5.99 12.53
C GLY A 113 28.64 5.08 13.74
N ASN A 114 28.42 3.80 13.49
CA ASN A 114 27.95 2.85 14.50
C ASN A 114 29.05 2.25 15.40
N ALA A 115 30.33 2.57 15.20
CA ALA A 115 31.42 1.88 15.91
C ALA A 115 31.39 2.13 17.43
N VAL A 116 30.93 3.31 17.86
CA VAL A 116 30.78 3.63 19.30
C VAL A 116 29.76 2.69 19.95
N ASP A 117 28.62 2.51 19.29
CA ASP A 117 27.50 1.72 19.81
C ASP A 117 27.84 0.23 19.80
N VAL A 118 28.46 -0.24 18.72
CA VAL A 118 28.91 -1.63 18.57
C VAL A 118 29.94 -2.02 19.64
N LEU A 119 30.87 -1.12 19.99
CA LEU A 119 31.89 -1.40 21.00
C LEU A 119 31.39 -1.24 22.45
N LYS A 120 30.35 -0.44 22.69
CA LYS A 120 29.73 -0.30 24.02
C LYS A 120 28.90 -1.52 24.41
N GLN A 121 28.12 -2.07 23.47
CA GLN A 121 27.30 -3.26 23.68
C GLN A 121 28.12 -4.49 24.13
N GLU A 122 29.41 -4.55 23.81
CA GLU A 122 30.28 -5.68 24.14
C GLU A 122 30.88 -5.58 25.56
N VAL A 123 31.18 -4.36 26.05
CA VAL A 123 31.62 -4.16 27.45
C VAL A 123 30.51 -4.56 28.41
N GLU A 124 29.26 -4.32 28.03
CA GLU A 124 28.06 -4.73 28.78
C GLU A 124 27.84 -6.25 28.72
N ALA A 125 28.17 -6.91 27.61
CA ALA A 125 28.10 -8.36 27.48
C ALA A 125 29.21 -9.08 28.27
N GLU A 126 30.46 -8.61 28.21
CA GLU A 126 31.58 -9.20 28.97
C GLU A 126 31.42 -9.02 30.49
N ALA A 127 30.79 -7.93 30.94
CA ALA A 127 30.49 -7.70 32.37
C ALA A 127 29.37 -8.60 32.92
N SER A 128 28.53 -9.17 32.05
CA SER A 128 27.42 -10.06 32.43
C SER A 128 27.83 -11.53 32.62
N ASP A 129 28.96 -11.94 32.04
CA ASP A 129 29.48 -13.32 32.16
C ASP A 129 30.30 -13.57 33.46
N ASP A 130 30.75 -12.51 34.15
CA ASP A 130 31.67 -12.63 35.31
C ASP A 130 30.96 -12.73 36.68
N GLN A 131 29.61 -12.63 36.73
CA GLN A 131 28.83 -12.74 37.99
C GLN A 131 28.31 -14.17 38.29
N GLY A 132 28.67 -15.16 37.48
CA GLY A 132 28.14 -16.53 37.53
C GLY A 132 28.93 -17.56 38.35
N ALA A 133 29.82 -17.16 39.26
CA ALA A 133 30.57 -18.10 40.08
C ALA A 133 30.78 -17.58 41.51
N SER A 134 30.11 -18.17 42.51
CA SER A 134 30.66 -18.53 43.84
C SER A 134 29.59 -18.74 44.94
N ILE A 135 29.46 -20.01 45.35
CA ILE A 135 29.28 -20.56 46.72
C ILE A 135 27.87 -20.71 47.34
N HIS A 136 27.56 -21.99 47.58
CA HIS A 136 26.56 -22.60 48.45
C HIS A 136 27.01 -22.65 49.94
N ALA A 137 26.02 -22.75 50.84
CA ALA A 137 26.00 -23.44 52.16
C ALA A 137 25.96 -22.53 53.45
N PRO A 138 25.40 -22.99 54.60
CA PRO A 138 24.13 -22.47 55.14
C PRO A 138 24.20 -22.19 56.70
N PRO A 139 23.15 -22.26 57.54
CA PRO A 139 22.73 -21.15 58.42
C PRO A 139 22.98 -21.36 59.94
N ALA A 140 23.00 -20.27 60.73
CA ALA A 140 22.95 -20.35 62.20
C ALA A 140 22.24 -19.15 62.88
N GLN A 141 21.08 -19.49 63.46
CA GLN A 141 20.55 -19.18 64.80
C GLN A 141 20.78 -17.82 65.52
N GLN A 142 19.64 -17.38 66.07
CA GLN A 142 19.38 -16.78 67.40
C GLN A 142 19.79 -15.31 67.69
N GLY A 143 18.77 -14.53 68.08
CA GLY A 143 18.84 -13.83 69.36
C GLY A 143 18.29 -12.40 69.41
N LYS A 144 17.15 -12.28 70.11
CA LYS A 144 16.79 -11.20 71.06
C LYS A 144 16.26 -9.85 70.52
N GLN A 145 14.93 -9.73 70.63
CA GLN A 145 14.17 -8.61 71.25
C GLN A 145 14.81 -8.11 72.56
N PRO A 146 14.46 -6.91 73.13
CA PRO A 146 13.08 -6.42 73.32
C PRO A 146 12.91 -4.87 73.15
N GLU A 147 11.76 -4.38 72.67
CA GLU A 147 10.54 -3.93 73.39
C GLU A 147 10.42 -2.41 73.58
N ALA A 148 9.13 -2.02 73.69
CA ALA A 148 8.54 -0.78 74.20
C ALA A 148 8.57 0.45 73.27
N GLY A 149 7.47 1.15 73.02
CA GLY A 149 6.08 1.12 73.49
C GLY A 149 5.30 2.15 72.65
N GLN A 150 4.03 1.89 72.33
CA GLN A 150 2.86 2.66 72.79
C GLN A 150 2.94 4.18 72.54
N GLU A 151 1.95 4.89 72.00
CA GLU A 151 0.54 4.63 71.69
C GLU A 151 -0.01 5.90 71.00
N ARG A 152 -1.13 5.76 70.28
CA ARG A 152 -2.20 6.76 70.04
C ARG A 152 -1.91 7.94 69.09
N ALA A 153 -2.58 7.98 67.93
CA ALA A 153 -3.95 8.51 67.70
C ALA A 153 -3.97 10.05 67.81
N SER A 154 -4.51 10.86 66.89
CA SER A 154 -5.52 10.65 65.85
C SER A 154 -5.78 12.00 65.15
N VAL A 155 -6.52 11.94 64.03
CA VAL A 155 -7.36 12.99 63.42
C VAL A 155 -6.71 13.98 62.44
N ALA A 156 -6.90 13.63 61.16
CA ALA A 156 -7.44 14.43 60.05
C ALA A 156 -7.44 15.97 60.11
N SER A 157 -6.91 16.60 59.06
CA SER A 157 -7.74 17.32 58.06
C SER A 157 -6.87 17.90 56.95
N ASN A 158 -7.36 17.76 55.72
CA ASN A 158 -6.77 18.30 54.49
C ASN A 158 -7.04 19.81 54.36
N ALA A 159 -6.07 20.53 53.78
CA ALA A 159 -6.19 21.32 52.55
C ALA A 159 -5.58 22.74 52.62
N SER A 160 -4.49 22.94 51.87
CA SER A 160 -4.07 24.21 51.24
C SER A 160 -3.10 23.83 50.10
N ALA A 161 -3.40 24.09 48.83
CA ALA A 161 -3.14 25.33 48.10
C ALA A 161 -1.63 25.63 47.87
N SER A 162 -1.25 25.51 46.59
CA SER A 162 -0.31 26.32 45.78
C SER A 162 1.17 26.50 46.14
N SER A 163 1.96 26.33 45.07
CA SER A 163 3.14 27.11 44.58
C SER A 163 4.58 26.77 45.02
N SER A 164 5.35 26.43 43.97
CA SER A 164 6.72 26.87 43.58
C SER A 164 7.98 26.44 44.38
N ASP A 165 8.85 25.78 43.62
CA ASP A 165 10.33 25.87 43.50
C ASP A 165 11.24 25.61 44.72
N SER A 166 12.05 24.53 44.64
CA SER A 166 13.53 24.57 44.48
C SER A 166 14.25 23.26 44.92
N GLU A 167 15.06 22.74 44.00
CA GLU A 167 16.34 21.99 44.10
C GLU A 167 16.70 21.00 45.25
N GLU A 168 16.89 19.74 44.82
CA GLU A 168 18.04 18.80 45.02
C GLU A 168 18.55 18.30 46.40
N VAL A 169 18.52 16.94 46.52
CA VAL A 169 19.58 15.97 46.91
C VAL A 169 19.13 14.96 47.98
N GLY A 170 19.19 13.65 47.66
CA GLY A 170 19.34 12.57 48.66
C GLY A 170 18.52 11.30 48.41
N ALA A 171 19.21 10.21 48.03
CA ALA A 171 18.66 8.92 47.65
C ALA A 171 18.14 8.05 48.83
N MET A 172 17.04 7.30 48.62
CA MET A 172 16.91 5.89 49.04
C MET A 172 15.65 5.22 48.45
N GLY A 173 15.83 3.96 48.05
CA GLY A 173 15.01 3.18 47.11
C GLY A 173 13.52 3.01 47.42
N LYS A 174 12.73 2.98 46.34
CA LYS A 174 11.54 2.12 46.21
C LYS A 174 11.49 1.54 44.80
N ILE A 175 11.36 0.23 44.75
CA ILE A 175 11.08 -0.58 43.57
C ILE A 175 9.81 -0.03 42.91
N ASN A 176 9.87 0.35 41.63
CA ASN A 176 8.67 0.50 40.80
C ASN A 176 8.99 0.24 39.33
N THR A 177 8.19 -0.65 38.77
CA THR A 177 8.16 -1.18 37.40
C THR A 177 8.18 -0.08 36.33
N THR A 178 9.28 0.06 35.61
CA THR A 178 9.41 0.98 34.48
C THR A 178 8.64 0.42 33.27
N ARG A 179 7.47 1.02 32.97
CA ARG A 179 6.94 1.06 31.61
C ARG A 179 7.92 1.86 30.74
N LEU A 180 8.27 1.30 29.58
CA LEU A 180 9.01 2.00 28.53
C LEU A 180 8.11 3.11 27.91
N PRO A 181 8.68 4.18 27.33
CA PRO A 181 7.91 5.28 26.77
C PRO A 181 7.11 4.83 25.55
N GLU A 182 5.80 5.10 25.53
CA GLU A 182 4.84 4.62 24.51
C GLU A 182 4.82 5.43 23.20
N ASP A 183 5.71 6.40 22.96
CA ASP A 183 5.46 7.41 21.90
C ASP A 183 6.55 7.67 20.85
N GLU A 184 7.57 6.81 20.68
CA GLU A 184 8.45 6.88 19.51
C GLU A 184 8.23 5.71 18.53
N PRO A 185 7.92 5.98 17.24
CA PRO A 185 7.75 4.92 16.25
C PRO A 185 9.07 4.14 16.11
N PRO A 186 9.03 2.79 16.05
CA PRO A 186 10.23 1.98 16.03
C PRO A 186 11.10 2.34 14.81
N SER A 187 12.42 2.43 15.02
CA SER A 187 13.36 2.77 13.96
C SER A 187 13.26 1.79 12.79
N THR A 188 13.45 2.29 11.57
CA THR A 188 13.42 1.47 10.33
C THR A 188 14.48 0.38 10.32
N GLU A 189 15.54 0.52 11.11
CA GLU A 189 16.61 -0.49 11.23
C GLU A 189 16.17 -1.72 12.03
N ASN A 190 15.24 -1.57 12.99
CA ASN A 190 14.78 -2.67 13.85
C ASN A 190 13.42 -3.26 13.45
N THR A 191 12.85 -2.79 12.34
CA THR A 191 11.50 -3.17 11.89
C THR A 191 11.53 -3.89 10.54
N VAL A 192 10.66 -4.88 10.35
CA VAL A 192 10.43 -5.54 9.05
C VAL A 192 8.95 -5.50 8.67
N THR A 193 8.67 -5.35 7.38
CA THR A 193 7.30 -5.49 6.87
C THR A 193 6.99 -6.95 6.59
N VAL A 194 5.92 -7.46 7.20
CA VAL A 194 5.39 -8.80 6.99
C VAL A 194 4.05 -8.66 6.28
N ILE A 195 3.93 -9.27 5.11
CA ILE A 195 2.67 -9.32 4.35
C ILE A 195 2.17 -10.76 4.41
N THR A 196 1.09 -10.97 5.15
CA THR A 196 0.45 -12.27 5.27
C THR A 196 -0.75 -12.34 4.34
N VAL A 197 -0.73 -13.26 3.38
CA VAL A 197 -1.83 -13.51 2.44
C VAL A 197 -2.68 -14.66 2.97
N LEU A 198 -3.84 -14.34 3.56
CA LEU A 198 -4.79 -15.35 4.00
C LEU A 198 -5.61 -15.81 2.79
N GLY A 199 -5.79 -17.13 2.64
CA GLY A 199 -6.33 -17.70 1.41
C GLY A 199 -5.27 -17.89 0.33
N ALA A 200 -3.99 -18.01 0.70
CA ALA A 200 -2.86 -18.10 -0.22
C ALA A 200 -2.94 -19.26 -1.24
N SER A 201 -3.69 -20.32 -0.94
CA SER A 201 -3.91 -21.43 -1.87
C SER A 201 -4.98 -21.15 -2.95
N GLY A 202 -5.72 -20.03 -2.82
CA GLY A 202 -6.81 -19.63 -3.70
C GLY A 202 -6.35 -19.01 -5.02
N TYR A 203 -7.30 -18.89 -5.95
CA TYR A 203 -7.02 -18.36 -7.30
C TYR A 203 -6.56 -16.91 -7.30
N LEU A 204 -7.20 -16.04 -6.52
CA LEU A 204 -6.85 -14.61 -6.45
C LEU A 204 -5.42 -14.39 -5.97
N ALA A 205 -4.99 -15.15 -4.96
CA ALA A 205 -3.66 -15.05 -4.39
C ALA A 205 -2.58 -15.35 -5.46
N LYS A 206 -2.72 -16.48 -6.17
CA LYS A 206 -1.74 -16.91 -7.18
C LYS A 206 -1.80 -16.08 -8.47
N SER A 207 -2.98 -15.63 -8.90
CA SER A 207 -3.15 -14.94 -10.20
C SER A 207 -2.99 -13.42 -10.13
N LYS A 208 -3.12 -12.80 -8.95
CA LYS A 208 -3.06 -11.35 -8.77
C LYS A 208 -2.14 -10.91 -7.64
N VAL A 209 -2.36 -11.39 -6.40
CA VAL A 209 -1.66 -10.85 -5.22
C VAL A 209 -0.15 -11.14 -5.27
N TYR A 210 0.27 -12.40 -5.40
CA TYR A 210 1.69 -12.75 -5.49
C TYR A 210 2.40 -12.19 -6.72
N PRO A 211 1.79 -12.17 -7.93
CA PRO A 211 2.36 -11.47 -9.08
C PRO A 211 2.64 -9.98 -8.83
N VAL A 212 1.75 -9.30 -8.10
CA VAL A 212 1.93 -7.90 -7.71
C VAL A 212 3.04 -7.75 -6.67
N LEU A 213 3.07 -8.61 -5.64
CA LEU A 213 4.15 -8.63 -4.64
C LEU A 213 5.51 -8.88 -5.28
N TRP A 214 5.58 -9.80 -6.25
CA TRP A 214 6.76 -10.05 -7.06
C TRP A 214 7.17 -8.79 -7.85
N THR A 215 6.23 -8.14 -8.53
CA THR A 215 6.50 -6.93 -9.29
C THR A 215 7.01 -5.80 -8.40
N MET A 216 6.42 -5.61 -7.22
CA MET A 216 6.87 -4.65 -6.21
C MET A 216 8.28 -4.98 -5.71
N TYR A 217 8.58 -6.27 -5.46
CA TYR A 217 9.91 -6.71 -5.04
C TYR A 217 10.95 -6.50 -6.14
N ARG A 218 10.64 -6.88 -7.39
CA ARG A 218 11.49 -6.69 -8.57
C ARG A 218 11.83 -5.21 -8.77
N LYS A 219 10.82 -4.33 -8.72
CA LYS A 219 10.97 -2.87 -8.85
C LYS A 219 11.53 -2.21 -7.59
N SER A 220 11.86 -2.97 -6.54
CA SER A 220 12.37 -2.47 -5.25
C SER A 220 11.45 -1.42 -4.58
N LEU A 221 10.13 -1.56 -4.78
CA LEU A 221 9.07 -0.71 -4.20
C LEU A 221 8.67 -1.15 -2.79
N ILE A 222 9.10 -2.33 -2.38
CA ILE A 222 8.98 -2.85 -1.02
C ILE A 222 10.39 -3.17 -0.49
N PRO A 223 10.68 -2.95 0.81
CA PRO A 223 11.99 -3.28 1.37
C PRO A 223 12.37 -4.73 1.09
N ARG A 224 13.59 -4.97 0.59
CA ARG A 224 14.06 -6.34 0.27
C ARG A 224 14.12 -7.26 1.49
N SER A 225 14.15 -6.70 2.70
CA SER A 225 14.09 -7.46 3.95
C SER A 225 12.71 -8.05 4.27
N SER A 226 11.65 -7.61 3.56
CA SER A 226 10.27 -8.00 3.83
C SER A 226 10.03 -9.51 3.74
N LEU A 227 8.98 -9.94 4.44
CA LEU A 227 8.53 -11.33 4.52
C LEU A 227 7.14 -11.46 3.91
N PHE A 228 6.92 -12.54 3.15
CA PHE A 228 5.63 -12.85 2.54
C PHE A 228 5.14 -14.19 3.07
N VAL A 229 4.10 -14.19 3.89
CA VAL A 229 3.60 -15.40 4.55
C VAL A 229 2.26 -15.80 3.93
N GLY A 230 2.22 -16.92 3.23
CA GLY A 230 0.96 -17.54 2.80
C GLY A 230 0.30 -18.28 3.96
N TYR A 231 -1.01 -18.12 4.13
CA TYR A 231 -1.78 -18.83 5.14
C TYR A 231 -3.05 -19.44 4.56
N ALA A 232 -3.22 -20.76 4.70
CA ALA A 232 -4.45 -21.46 4.31
C ALA A 232 -4.57 -22.87 4.93
N ARG A 233 -5.77 -23.46 4.77
CA ARG A 233 -6.10 -24.83 5.24
C ARG A 233 -5.35 -25.93 4.50
N SER A 234 -4.95 -25.67 3.26
CA SER A 234 -4.28 -26.65 2.41
C SER A 234 -2.91 -27.01 3.00
N LYS A 235 -2.63 -28.30 3.17
CA LYS A 235 -1.36 -28.79 3.71
C LYS A 235 -0.31 -28.80 2.59
N PHE A 236 0.45 -27.72 2.46
CA PHE A 236 1.60 -27.63 1.56
C PHE A 236 2.87 -27.44 2.39
N THR A 237 3.98 -27.99 1.90
CA THR A 237 5.30 -27.51 2.32
C THR A 237 5.59 -26.13 1.69
N SER A 238 6.60 -25.43 2.19
CA SER A 238 6.99 -24.14 1.60
C SER A 238 7.48 -24.32 0.15
N GLU A 239 8.16 -25.43 -0.15
CA GLU A 239 8.63 -25.81 -1.49
C GLU A 239 7.46 -26.05 -2.46
N GLU A 240 6.47 -26.83 -2.03
CA GLU A 240 5.26 -27.07 -2.82
C GLU A 240 4.50 -25.76 -3.10
N PHE A 241 4.40 -24.89 -2.10
CA PHE A 241 3.76 -23.59 -2.25
C PHE A 241 4.51 -22.69 -3.25
N MET A 242 5.83 -22.56 -3.12
CA MET A 242 6.67 -21.81 -4.07
C MET A 242 6.56 -22.38 -5.50
N GLY A 243 6.57 -23.71 -5.66
CA GLY A 243 6.41 -24.36 -6.95
C GLY A 243 5.06 -24.06 -7.62
N ARG A 244 4.01 -23.85 -6.82
CA ARG A 244 2.69 -23.43 -7.31
C ARG A 244 2.60 -21.94 -7.66
N LEU A 245 3.38 -21.09 -7.01
CA LEU A 245 3.44 -19.66 -7.32
C LEU A 245 4.22 -19.39 -8.60
N ARG A 246 5.36 -20.06 -8.79
CA ARG A 246 6.33 -19.79 -9.86
C ARG A 246 5.73 -19.64 -11.26
N PRO A 247 4.77 -20.48 -11.74
CA PRO A 247 4.18 -20.34 -13.07
C PRO A 247 3.38 -19.05 -13.29
N HIS A 248 2.97 -18.39 -12.20
CA HIS A 248 2.19 -17.15 -12.25
C HIS A 248 3.06 -15.89 -12.11
N LEU A 249 4.37 -16.03 -11.87
CA LEU A 249 5.29 -14.93 -11.66
C LEU A 249 6.07 -14.66 -12.94
N GLU A 250 5.68 -13.61 -13.67
CA GLU A 250 6.36 -13.20 -14.89
C GLU A 250 7.79 -12.71 -14.59
N ALA A 251 8.79 -13.42 -15.11
CA ALA A 251 10.20 -13.07 -14.97
C ALA A 251 10.91 -13.25 -16.31
N SER A 252 11.74 -12.28 -16.68
CA SER A 252 12.70 -12.43 -17.78
C SER A 252 13.86 -13.36 -17.36
N GLU A 253 14.71 -13.75 -18.31
CA GLU A 253 15.94 -14.51 -17.98
C GLU A 253 16.84 -13.74 -17.00
N GLU A 254 16.91 -12.41 -17.14
CA GLU A 254 17.67 -11.53 -16.25
C GLU A 254 17.10 -11.49 -14.82
N ASP A 255 15.78 -11.66 -14.69
CA ASP A 255 15.07 -11.65 -13.41
C ASP A 255 15.17 -12.98 -12.65
N ALA A 256 15.63 -14.07 -13.28
CA ALA A 256 15.55 -15.43 -12.71
C ALA A 256 16.17 -15.55 -11.30
N THR A 257 17.39 -15.01 -11.12
CA THR A 257 18.05 -15.00 -9.80
C THR A 257 17.32 -14.14 -8.76
N LEU A 258 16.65 -13.07 -9.21
CA LEU A 258 15.87 -12.22 -8.32
C LEU A 258 14.55 -12.88 -7.93
N LEU A 259 13.93 -13.63 -8.85
CA LEU A 259 12.74 -14.42 -8.61
C LEU A 259 13.00 -15.50 -7.56
N ASP A 260 14.13 -16.20 -7.65
CA ASP A 260 14.51 -17.19 -6.63
C ASP A 260 14.69 -16.56 -5.25
N LYS A 261 15.30 -15.36 -5.19
CA LYS A 261 15.40 -14.60 -3.93
C LYS A 261 14.05 -14.17 -3.39
N PHE A 262 13.09 -13.85 -4.24
CA PHE A 262 11.73 -13.53 -3.84
C PHE A 262 11.00 -14.78 -3.31
N LEU A 263 11.06 -15.89 -4.04
CA LEU A 263 10.46 -17.16 -3.64
C LEU A 263 11.02 -17.65 -2.31
N HIS A 264 12.33 -17.54 -2.07
CA HIS A 264 12.93 -17.85 -0.76
C HIS A 264 12.43 -16.99 0.41
N ARG A 265 11.72 -15.89 0.13
CA ARG A 265 11.05 -15.04 1.15
C ARG A 265 9.55 -15.32 1.27
N CYS A 266 9.01 -16.12 0.35
CA CYS A 266 7.65 -16.63 0.40
C CYS A 266 7.63 -17.86 1.30
N GLU A 267 7.06 -17.70 2.47
CA GLU A 267 6.86 -18.75 3.45
C GLU A 267 5.39 -19.16 3.48
N TYR A 268 5.10 -20.34 4.04
CA TYR A 268 3.74 -20.86 4.12
C TYR A 268 3.46 -21.48 5.48
N GLN A 269 2.36 -21.07 6.09
CA GLN A 269 1.86 -21.59 7.35
C GLN A 269 0.47 -22.20 7.17
N VAL A 270 0.31 -23.44 7.61
CA VAL A 270 -0.98 -24.15 7.58
C VAL A 270 -1.79 -23.77 8.81
N GLY A 271 -3.09 -23.50 8.62
CA GLY A 271 -4.03 -23.32 9.72
C GLY A 271 -5.47 -23.16 9.24
N THR A 272 -6.40 -23.32 10.18
CA THR A 272 -7.84 -23.15 9.97
C THR A 272 -8.25 -21.68 10.14
N TYR A 273 -9.46 -21.31 9.70
CA TYR A 273 -9.94 -19.92 9.78
C TYR A 273 -10.83 -19.65 10.98
N ASP A 274 -11.29 -20.70 11.64
CA ASP A 274 -12.26 -20.71 12.72
C ASP A 274 -11.66 -20.99 14.09
N GLU A 275 -10.49 -21.63 14.17
CA GLU A 275 -9.84 -21.96 15.44
C GLU A 275 -8.87 -20.87 15.92
N GLU A 276 -9.06 -20.41 17.15
CA GLU A 276 -8.20 -19.41 17.81
C GLU A 276 -6.72 -19.86 17.87
N GLU A 277 -6.50 -21.14 18.17
CA GLU A 277 -5.18 -21.74 18.29
C GLU A 277 -4.37 -21.67 16.99
N SER A 278 -5.03 -21.74 15.83
CA SER A 278 -4.36 -21.60 14.54
C SER A 278 -3.81 -20.18 14.33
N PHE A 279 -4.48 -19.16 14.86
CA PHE A 279 -4.01 -17.76 14.79
C PHE A 279 -2.92 -17.46 15.82
N ARG A 280 -2.95 -18.09 17.00
CA ARG A 280 -1.83 -18.03 17.95
C ARG A 280 -0.55 -18.60 17.32
N LYS A 281 -0.65 -19.77 16.69
CA LYS A 281 0.45 -20.38 15.93
C LYS A 281 0.92 -19.51 14.77
N LEU A 282 0.01 -18.85 14.06
CA LEU A 282 0.37 -17.88 13.02
C LEU A 282 1.15 -16.70 13.60
N ASN A 283 0.73 -16.16 14.75
CA ASN A 283 1.46 -15.07 15.40
C ASN A 283 2.88 -15.51 15.82
N GLU A 284 2.99 -16.64 16.52
CA GLU A 284 4.28 -17.21 16.93
C GLU A 284 5.19 -17.46 15.72
N TYR A 285 4.63 -17.98 14.62
CA TYR A 285 5.35 -18.16 13.39
C TYR A 285 5.91 -16.84 12.85
N ILE A 286 5.09 -15.80 12.76
CA ILE A 286 5.53 -14.48 12.30
C ILE A 286 6.65 -13.94 13.20
N ASP A 287 6.48 -14.01 14.52
CA ASP A 287 7.45 -13.49 15.48
C ASP A 287 8.79 -14.23 15.41
N LEU A 288 8.77 -15.57 15.28
CA LEU A 288 9.98 -16.36 15.07
C LEU A 288 10.72 -15.96 13.79
N ARG A 289 10.00 -15.65 12.71
CA ARG A 289 10.60 -15.27 11.42
C ARG A 289 11.14 -13.85 11.42
N VAL A 290 10.48 -12.95 12.15
CA VAL A 290 10.97 -11.59 12.42
C VAL A 290 12.27 -11.65 13.22
N ALA A 291 12.28 -12.43 14.32
CA ALA A 291 13.46 -12.62 15.16
C ALA A 291 14.63 -13.27 14.40
N ALA A 292 14.36 -14.27 13.54
CA ALA A 292 15.37 -14.91 12.69
C ALA A 292 16.05 -13.94 11.70
N LYS A 293 15.44 -12.78 11.42
CA LYS A 293 16.06 -11.70 10.63
C LYS A 293 16.81 -10.67 11.47
N GLY A 294 16.98 -10.93 12.76
CA GLY A 294 17.59 -9.99 13.70
C GLY A 294 16.77 -8.71 13.86
N LYS A 295 15.45 -8.80 13.73
CA LYS A 295 14.52 -7.67 13.89
C LYS A 295 13.73 -7.83 15.18
N LEU A 296 13.42 -6.72 15.81
CA LEU A 296 12.67 -6.69 17.07
C LEU A 296 11.18 -6.45 16.84
N TYR A 297 10.84 -5.74 15.76
CA TYR A 297 9.48 -5.27 15.50
C TYR A 297 9.02 -5.62 14.08
N SER A 298 7.70 -5.65 13.89
CA SER A 298 7.11 -5.91 12.58
C SER A 298 5.94 -4.98 12.28
N ASN A 299 5.95 -4.43 11.07
CA ASN A 299 4.76 -3.86 10.46
C ASN A 299 4.01 -4.98 9.75
N ARG A 300 2.72 -5.14 10.03
CA ARG A 300 1.94 -6.31 9.56
C ARG A 300 0.82 -5.89 8.63
N VAL A 301 0.81 -6.46 7.42
CA VAL A 301 -0.31 -6.37 6.48
C VAL A 301 -0.97 -7.75 6.39
N PHE A 302 -2.26 -7.83 6.68
CA PHE A 302 -3.06 -9.04 6.46
C PHE A 302 -3.94 -8.85 5.22
N TYR A 303 -3.57 -9.50 4.12
CA TYR A 303 -4.35 -9.50 2.89
C TYR A 303 -5.38 -10.63 2.95
N LEU A 304 -6.66 -10.29 2.99
CA LEU A 304 -7.75 -11.26 3.10
C LEU A 304 -8.25 -11.68 1.72
N ALA A 305 -7.52 -12.60 1.06
CA ALA A 305 -7.97 -13.24 -0.18
C ALA A 305 -8.94 -14.39 0.13
N LEU A 306 -10.01 -14.08 0.87
CA LEU A 306 -10.93 -15.04 1.47
C LEU A 306 -12.39 -14.76 1.08
N PRO A 307 -13.26 -15.79 1.04
CA PRO A 307 -14.71 -15.61 0.91
C PRO A 307 -15.31 -14.83 2.10
N ILE A 308 -16.38 -14.06 1.86
CA ILE A 308 -17.08 -13.26 2.90
C ILE A 308 -17.42 -14.04 4.17
N PRO A 309 -17.97 -15.28 4.12
CA PRO A 309 -18.45 -15.96 5.33
C PRO A 309 -17.39 -16.14 6.42
N VAL A 310 -16.10 -16.20 6.05
CA VAL A 310 -15.00 -16.38 7.02
C VAL A 310 -14.38 -15.06 7.48
N ILE A 311 -14.66 -13.92 6.82
CA ILE A 311 -14.01 -12.63 7.10
C ILE A 311 -14.22 -12.20 8.56
N LYS A 312 -15.44 -12.35 9.10
CA LYS A 312 -15.73 -11.93 10.49
C LYS A 312 -14.88 -12.71 11.49
N THR A 313 -14.91 -14.04 11.42
CA THR A 313 -14.15 -14.91 12.33
C THR A 313 -12.64 -14.67 12.21
N VAL A 314 -12.14 -14.56 10.98
CA VAL A 314 -10.71 -14.31 10.71
C VAL A 314 -10.26 -12.96 11.27
N THR A 315 -11.03 -11.90 11.04
CA THR A 315 -10.67 -10.55 11.52
C THR A 315 -10.74 -10.45 13.04
N GLU A 316 -11.68 -11.15 13.68
CA GLU A 316 -11.72 -11.28 15.14
C GLU A 316 -10.45 -11.95 15.68
N HIS A 317 -10.08 -13.11 15.15
CA HIS A 317 -8.87 -13.83 15.58
C HIS A 317 -7.59 -13.04 15.31
N LEU A 318 -7.48 -12.40 14.14
CA LEU A 318 -6.34 -11.53 13.83
C LEU A 318 -6.21 -10.37 14.82
N SER A 319 -7.34 -9.74 15.18
CA SER A 319 -7.33 -8.63 16.14
C SER A 319 -6.91 -9.04 17.54
N LYS A 320 -7.26 -10.27 17.96
CA LYS A 320 -6.95 -10.79 19.29
C LYS A 320 -5.52 -11.32 19.42
N HIS A 321 -4.98 -11.95 18.37
CA HIS A 321 -3.75 -12.73 18.49
C HIS A 321 -2.61 -12.26 17.59
N CYS A 322 -2.90 -11.55 16.49
CA CYS A 322 -1.90 -11.30 15.45
C CYS A 322 -1.61 -9.81 15.23
N GLN A 323 -2.06 -8.92 16.11
CA GLN A 323 -1.63 -7.52 16.04
C GLN A 323 -0.14 -7.40 16.39
N ALA A 324 0.56 -6.50 15.69
CA ALA A 324 1.94 -6.17 15.99
C ALA A 324 2.04 -5.55 17.39
N GLN A 325 2.92 -6.09 18.23
CA GLN A 325 3.20 -5.56 19.57
C GLN A 325 3.84 -4.17 19.51
N ALA A 326 4.69 -3.95 18.50
CA ALA A 326 5.24 -2.66 18.14
C ALA A 326 5.37 -2.58 16.61
N GLY A 327 5.00 -1.43 16.05
CA GLY A 327 4.72 -1.24 14.62
C GLY A 327 3.22 -1.10 14.35
N TRP A 328 2.84 -0.99 13.07
CA TRP A 328 1.43 -0.89 12.67
C TRP A 328 0.88 -2.22 12.17
N THR A 329 -0.43 -2.40 12.32
CA THR A 329 -1.18 -3.52 11.73
C THR A 329 -2.26 -2.99 10.80
N ARG A 330 -2.34 -3.52 9.58
CA ARG A 330 -3.32 -3.13 8.56
C ARG A 330 -3.95 -4.37 7.93
N ILE A 331 -5.24 -4.31 7.63
CA ILE A 331 -5.98 -5.38 6.95
C ILE A 331 -6.44 -4.89 5.58
N VAL A 332 -6.31 -5.74 4.57
CA VAL A 332 -6.76 -5.47 3.21
C VAL A 332 -7.93 -6.40 2.91
N LEU A 333 -9.08 -5.83 2.55
CA LEU A 333 -10.29 -6.57 2.20
C LEU A 333 -10.62 -6.39 0.72
N GLU A 334 -11.03 -7.49 0.11
CA GLU A 334 -11.56 -7.51 -1.26
C GLU A 334 -13.08 -7.45 -1.28
N LYS A 335 -13.62 -7.00 -2.41
CA LYS A 335 -15.07 -7.07 -2.68
C LYS A 335 -15.53 -8.54 -2.77
N PRO A 336 -16.79 -8.85 -2.42
CA PRO A 336 -17.87 -7.93 -2.03
C PRO A 336 -17.81 -7.45 -0.56
N PHE A 337 -18.28 -6.24 -0.32
CA PHE A 337 -18.46 -5.67 1.04
C PHE A 337 -19.93 -5.82 1.47
N GLY A 338 -20.37 -7.07 1.66
CA GLY A 338 -21.78 -7.40 1.86
C GLY A 338 -22.55 -7.63 0.55
N THR A 339 -23.80 -8.03 0.65
CA THR A 339 -24.72 -8.30 -0.48
C THR A 339 -25.88 -7.32 -0.56
N ASP A 340 -26.08 -6.56 0.52
CA ASP A 340 -27.08 -5.53 0.74
C ASP A 340 -26.61 -4.57 1.85
N LEU A 341 -27.38 -3.52 2.11
CA LEU A 341 -27.05 -2.51 3.12
C LEU A 341 -26.93 -3.09 4.53
N GLU A 342 -27.80 -4.02 4.93
CA GLU A 342 -27.83 -4.58 6.29
C GLU A 342 -26.64 -5.53 6.54
N SER A 343 -26.35 -6.42 5.60
CA SER A 343 -25.18 -7.29 5.63
C SER A 343 -23.88 -6.49 5.61
N PHE A 344 -23.82 -5.38 4.85
CA PHE A 344 -22.69 -4.45 4.90
C PHE A 344 -22.56 -3.79 6.27
N LYS A 345 -23.63 -3.23 6.83
CA LYS A 345 -23.63 -2.61 8.17
C LYS A 345 -23.16 -3.60 9.24
N SER A 346 -23.65 -4.84 9.17
CA SER A 346 -23.26 -5.92 10.06
C SER A 346 -21.76 -6.26 9.94
N LEU A 347 -21.24 -6.34 8.72
CA LEU A 347 -19.81 -6.56 8.46
C LEU A 347 -18.96 -5.37 8.95
N SER A 348 -19.37 -4.15 8.61
CA SER A 348 -18.67 -2.91 8.98
C SER A 348 -18.59 -2.74 10.50
N ALA A 349 -19.71 -2.92 11.20
CA ALA A 349 -19.76 -2.88 12.66
C ALA A 349 -18.88 -3.95 13.32
N HIS A 350 -18.76 -5.14 12.70
CA HIS A 350 -17.84 -6.18 13.17
C HIS A 350 -16.39 -5.77 13.00
N LEU A 351 -16.01 -5.28 11.81
CA LEU A 351 -14.64 -4.85 11.52
C LEU A 351 -14.19 -3.70 12.44
N LEU A 352 -15.07 -2.72 12.68
CA LEU A 352 -14.78 -1.56 13.54
C LEU A 352 -14.70 -1.88 15.04
N LYS A 353 -15.21 -3.04 15.48
CA LYS A 353 -14.95 -3.54 16.84
C LYS A 353 -13.53 -4.10 16.98
N SER A 354 -12.97 -4.63 15.90
CA SER A 354 -11.70 -5.35 15.88
C SER A 354 -10.52 -4.47 15.43
N PHE A 355 -10.77 -3.45 14.60
CA PHE A 355 -9.76 -2.58 14.01
C PHE A 355 -10.24 -1.13 13.92
N LYS A 356 -9.32 -0.18 14.03
CA LYS A 356 -9.60 1.23 13.72
C LYS A 356 -9.79 1.40 12.21
N GLU A 357 -10.59 2.40 11.80
CA GLU A 357 -10.86 2.67 10.38
C GLU A 357 -9.58 2.91 9.56
N GLU A 358 -8.55 3.54 10.13
CA GLU A 358 -7.23 3.77 9.51
C GLU A 358 -6.41 2.49 9.25
N GLN A 359 -6.80 1.37 9.87
CA GLN A 359 -6.18 0.06 9.69
C GLN A 359 -6.91 -0.77 8.62
N ILE A 360 -8.07 -0.33 8.14
CA ILE A 360 -8.94 -1.09 7.24
C ILE A 360 -8.83 -0.56 5.81
N TYR A 361 -8.32 -1.38 4.90
CA TYR A 361 -8.09 -1.04 3.50
C TYR A 361 -9.06 -1.82 2.63
N ARG A 362 -10.19 -1.21 2.30
CA ARG A 362 -11.24 -1.80 1.44
C ARG A 362 -10.90 -1.53 -0.02
N MET A 363 -10.51 -2.56 -0.75
CA MET A 363 -10.01 -2.48 -2.11
C MET A 363 -11.12 -2.10 -3.10
N ASP A 364 -10.87 -1.04 -3.86
CA ASP A 364 -11.51 -0.78 -5.13
C ASP A 364 -10.40 -0.51 -6.16
N HIS A 365 -10.14 -1.50 -7.00
CA HIS A 365 -9.03 -1.44 -7.96
C HIS A 365 -9.21 -0.37 -9.05
N TYR A 366 -10.40 0.21 -9.25
CA TYR A 366 -10.54 1.35 -10.16
C TYR A 366 -9.89 2.61 -9.58
N LEU A 367 -9.93 2.80 -8.27
CA LEU A 367 -9.26 3.91 -7.60
C LEU A 367 -7.74 3.87 -7.79
N GLY A 368 -7.14 2.69 -7.98
CA GLY A 368 -5.71 2.54 -8.26
C GLY A 368 -5.28 2.88 -9.69
N LYS A 369 -6.21 3.14 -10.61
CA LYS A 369 -5.88 3.40 -12.03
C LYS A 369 -5.36 4.82 -12.24
N GLU A 370 -4.37 4.97 -13.12
CA GLU A 370 -3.64 6.23 -13.33
C GLU A 370 -4.57 7.38 -13.74
N MET A 371 -5.49 7.15 -14.68
CA MET A 371 -6.42 8.18 -15.15
C MET A 371 -7.47 8.58 -14.11
N VAL A 372 -7.76 7.70 -13.17
CA VAL A 372 -8.68 7.99 -12.06
C VAL A 372 -8.00 8.92 -11.06
N GLN A 373 -6.72 8.71 -10.79
CA GLN A 373 -5.90 9.63 -9.98
C GLN A 373 -5.75 10.99 -10.65
N ASN A 374 -5.54 11.00 -11.97
CA ASN A 374 -5.39 12.23 -12.74
C ASN A 374 -6.65 13.12 -12.72
N LEU A 375 -7.83 12.56 -12.42
CA LEU A 375 -9.09 13.28 -12.40
C LEU A 375 -9.08 14.44 -11.40
N LEU A 376 -8.47 14.25 -10.22
CA LEU A 376 -8.31 15.33 -9.22
C LEU A 376 -7.39 16.45 -9.72
N LEU A 377 -6.25 16.09 -10.32
CA LEU A 377 -5.30 17.06 -10.86
C LEU A 377 -5.90 17.82 -12.04
N LEU A 378 -6.64 17.13 -12.92
CA LEU A 378 -7.32 17.73 -14.06
C LEU A 378 -8.29 18.82 -13.59
N ARG A 379 -9.12 18.51 -12.59
CA ARG A 379 -10.16 19.41 -12.08
C ARG A 379 -9.61 20.59 -11.28
N PHE A 380 -8.70 20.32 -10.34
CA PHE A 380 -8.30 21.30 -9.34
C PHE A 380 -6.92 21.93 -9.63
N GLY A 381 -6.12 21.33 -10.51
CA GLY A 381 -4.84 21.88 -10.97
C GLY A 381 -4.94 22.79 -12.20
N ASN A 382 -6.08 22.81 -12.91
CA ASN A 382 -6.23 23.55 -14.16
C ASN A 382 -7.34 24.59 -14.11
N ARG A 383 -6.95 25.87 -14.30
CA ARG A 383 -7.88 27.00 -14.26
C ARG A 383 -8.98 26.92 -15.32
N ILE A 384 -8.66 26.38 -16.50
CA ILE A 384 -9.59 26.23 -17.63
C ILE A 384 -10.82 25.41 -17.23
N PHE A 385 -10.63 24.30 -16.52
CA PHE A 385 -11.73 23.40 -16.14
C PHE A 385 -12.50 23.91 -14.92
N HIS A 386 -11.85 24.62 -14.01
CA HIS A 386 -12.48 25.12 -12.79
C HIS A 386 -13.77 25.93 -13.04
N SER A 387 -13.77 26.80 -14.07
CA SER A 387 -14.90 27.70 -14.37
C SER A 387 -16.09 26.99 -15.03
N VAL A 388 -15.82 25.94 -15.81
CA VAL A 388 -16.82 25.22 -16.61
C VAL A 388 -17.34 23.95 -15.93
N TRP A 389 -16.80 23.57 -14.76
CA TRP A 389 -17.16 22.32 -14.07
C TRP A 389 -18.44 22.41 -13.23
N ASN A 390 -19.56 22.82 -13.83
CA ASN A 390 -20.84 23.00 -13.13
C ASN A 390 -22.03 22.94 -14.11
N ARG A 391 -23.24 22.87 -13.54
CA ARG A 391 -24.51 22.81 -14.26
C ARG A 391 -24.77 23.94 -15.25
N ASN A 392 -24.05 25.06 -15.18
CA ASN A 392 -24.26 26.14 -16.16
C ASN A 392 -23.65 25.76 -17.51
N HIS A 393 -22.60 24.94 -17.53
CA HIS A 393 -21.84 24.59 -18.73
C HIS A 393 -21.93 23.10 -19.08
N ILE A 394 -22.06 22.21 -18.09
CA ILE A 394 -22.18 20.77 -18.32
C ILE A 394 -23.65 20.41 -18.55
N LYS A 395 -23.91 19.61 -19.59
CA LYS A 395 -25.23 19.10 -19.93
C LYS A 395 -25.48 17.71 -19.36
N ALA A 396 -24.50 16.81 -19.45
CA ALA A 396 -24.57 15.45 -18.93
C ALA A 396 -23.17 14.89 -18.66
N VAL A 397 -23.09 13.94 -17.73
CA VAL A 397 -21.89 13.13 -17.49
C VAL A 397 -22.24 11.67 -17.76
N ILE A 398 -21.43 10.98 -18.55
CA ILE A 398 -21.54 9.53 -18.74
C ILE A 398 -20.23 8.85 -18.34
N ILE A 399 -20.35 7.82 -17.49
CA ILE A 399 -19.24 6.97 -17.08
C ILE A 399 -19.55 5.59 -17.62
N SER A 400 -18.71 5.09 -18.52
CA SER A 400 -18.94 3.82 -19.19
C SER A 400 -17.83 2.82 -18.92
N VAL A 401 -18.21 1.57 -18.66
CA VAL A 401 -17.29 0.43 -18.54
C VAL A 401 -17.84 -0.75 -19.34
N LYS A 402 -17.13 -1.12 -20.39
CA LYS A 402 -17.51 -2.15 -21.35
C LYS A 402 -16.48 -3.27 -21.30
N GLU A 403 -16.96 -4.50 -21.17
CA GLU A 403 -16.12 -5.70 -21.16
C GLU A 403 -16.58 -6.65 -22.26
N PRO A 404 -15.69 -7.06 -23.19
CA PRO A 404 -16.05 -7.93 -24.31
C PRO A 404 -15.98 -9.41 -23.94
N THR A 405 -15.49 -9.73 -22.75
CA THR A 405 -15.25 -11.09 -22.28
C THR A 405 -16.41 -11.59 -21.42
N ALA A 406 -16.79 -12.84 -21.65
CA ALA A 406 -17.60 -13.62 -20.73
C ALA A 406 -16.88 -13.86 -19.40
N LEU A 407 -17.65 -14.26 -18.39
CA LEU A 407 -17.22 -14.41 -17.00
C LEU A 407 -16.51 -15.75 -16.73
N GLY A 408 -16.87 -16.81 -17.46
CA GLY A 408 -16.28 -18.14 -17.34
C GLY A 408 -16.35 -18.68 -15.91
N VAL A 409 -15.19 -18.93 -15.29
CA VAL A 409 -15.09 -19.51 -13.93
C VAL A 409 -15.75 -18.68 -12.83
N TYR A 410 -16.08 -17.41 -13.10
CA TYR A 410 -16.72 -16.51 -12.14
C TYR A 410 -18.26 -16.50 -12.24
N ASN A 411 -18.85 -17.29 -13.12
CA ASN A 411 -20.29 -17.29 -13.38
C ASN A 411 -21.15 -17.50 -12.15
N THR A 412 -20.89 -18.54 -11.37
CA THR A 412 -21.69 -18.86 -10.17
C THR A 412 -21.66 -17.72 -9.13
N TYR A 413 -20.53 -17.02 -9.02
CA TYR A 413 -20.42 -15.85 -8.16
C TYR A 413 -21.17 -14.65 -8.75
N PHE A 414 -20.95 -14.36 -10.04
CA PHE A 414 -21.56 -13.21 -10.70
C PHE A 414 -23.09 -13.33 -10.76
N ASP A 415 -23.62 -14.55 -10.93
CA ASP A 415 -25.07 -14.82 -10.97
C ASP A 415 -25.78 -14.46 -9.65
N GLN A 416 -25.04 -14.34 -8.54
CA GLN A 416 -25.57 -13.87 -7.26
C GLN A 416 -25.47 -12.36 -7.06
N GLN A 417 -24.59 -11.68 -7.83
CA GLN A 417 -24.30 -10.25 -7.66
C GLN A 417 -25.01 -9.41 -8.71
N GLY A 418 -24.88 -9.79 -9.98
CA GLY A 418 -25.26 -9.00 -11.14
C GLY A 418 -24.38 -7.75 -11.33
N ILE A 419 -24.49 -7.16 -12.51
CA ILE A 419 -23.62 -6.06 -12.95
C ILE A 419 -23.72 -4.81 -12.06
N ILE A 420 -24.89 -4.55 -11.47
CA ILE A 420 -25.09 -3.36 -10.63
C ILE A 420 -24.26 -3.46 -9.35
N ARG A 421 -24.31 -4.60 -8.64
CA ARG A 421 -23.49 -4.82 -7.42
C ARG A 421 -22.01 -5.00 -7.74
N ASP A 422 -21.70 -5.68 -8.85
CA ASP A 422 -20.31 -5.99 -9.19
C ASP A 422 -19.52 -4.76 -9.63
N MET A 423 -20.13 -3.84 -10.39
CA MET A 423 -19.43 -2.74 -11.07
C MET A 423 -20.01 -1.34 -10.81
N ILE A 424 -21.33 -1.18 -10.87
CA ILE A 424 -21.94 0.17 -10.86
C ILE A 424 -21.90 0.79 -9.45
N GLN A 425 -22.34 0.04 -8.43
CA GLN A 425 -22.44 0.49 -7.05
C GLN A 425 -21.08 0.87 -6.45
N ASN A 426 -20.01 0.21 -6.90
CA ASN A 426 -18.65 0.46 -6.44
C ASN A 426 -17.89 1.34 -7.44
N HIS A 427 -17.28 0.77 -8.48
CA HIS A 427 -16.31 1.39 -9.36
C HIS A 427 -16.86 2.64 -10.04
N LEU A 428 -18.01 2.54 -10.70
CA LEU A 428 -18.56 3.68 -11.45
C LEU A 428 -19.08 4.77 -10.51
N LEU A 429 -19.67 4.41 -9.36
CA LEU A 429 -20.08 5.40 -8.37
C LEU A 429 -18.88 6.13 -7.75
N GLN A 430 -17.77 5.43 -7.53
CA GLN A 430 -16.54 6.08 -7.07
C GLN A 430 -16.00 7.08 -8.09
N LEU A 431 -15.97 6.72 -9.38
CA LEU A 431 -15.64 7.67 -10.45
C LEU A 431 -16.60 8.86 -10.48
N ALA A 432 -17.91 8.60 -10.36
CA ALA A 432 -18.92 9.65 -10.30
C ALA A 432 -18.66 10.62 -9.13
N SER A 433 -18.31 10.09 -7.95
CA SER A 433 -17.98 10.91 -6.78
C SER A 433 -16.74 11.78 -7.01
N LEU A 434 -15.70 11.26 -7.68
CA LEU A 434 -14.48 12.03 -8.01
C LEU A 434 -14.73 13.10 -9.07
N VAL A 435 -15.64 12.84 -10.02
CA VAL A 435 -16.09 13.84 -11.00
C VAL A 435 -16.93 14.93 -10.33
N ALA A 436 -17.76 14.56 -9.35
CA ALA A 436 -18.79 15.44 -8.80
C ALA A 436 -18.36 16.22 -7.55
N MET A 437 -17.45 15.69 -6.72
CA MET A 437 -17.07 16.29 -5.44
C MET A 437 -16.59 17.74 -5.56
N GLU A 438 -16.74 18.54 -4.50
CA GLU A 438 -16.15 19.88 -4.43
C GLU A 438 -14.61 19.81 -4.30
N ALA A 439 -13.96 20.96 -4.44
CA ALA A 439 -12.52 21.07 -4.20
C ALA A 439 -12.20 20.75 -2.73
N PRO A 440 -11.34 19.76 -2.44
CA PRO A 440 -10.92 19.50 -1.08
C PRO A 440 -10.02 20.63 -0.57
N LEU A 441 -9.98 20.81 0.76
CA LEU A 441 -9.12 21.82 1.40
C LEU A 441 -7.64 21.59 1.10
N THR A 442 -7.22 20.33 1.09
CA THR A 442 -5.85 19.90 0.79
C THR A 442 -5.87 18.59 -0.01
N PRO A 443 -4.76 18.19 -0.65
CA PRO A 443 -4.67 16.88 -1.31
C PRO A 443 -4.50 15.70 -0.32
N LYS A 444 -4.69 15.91 0.99
CA LYS A 444 -4.60 14.83 1.99
C LYS A 444 -5.82 13.92 1.91
N ALA A 445 -5.60 12.64 2.21
CA ALA A 445 -6.63 11.58 2.16
C ALA A 445 -7.95 11.99 2.84
N ASP A 446 -7.89 12.52 4.06
CA ASP A 446 -9.08 12.84 4.85
C ASP A 446 -9.92 13.97 4.23
N ASP A 447 -9.28 14.99 3.66
CA ASP A 447 -10.01 16.11 3.05
C ASP A 447 -10.66 15.69 1.73
N ILE A 448 -9.98 14.85 0.93
CA ILE A 448 -10.56 14.23 -0.26
C ILE A 448 -11.77 13.37 0.11
N ARG A 449 -11.63 12.49 1.10
CA ARG A 449 -12.70 11.60 1.58
C ARG A 449 -13.90 12.36 2.11
N LYS A 450 -13.69 13.47 2.84
CA LYS A 450 -14.78 14.32 3.34
C LYS A 450 -15.61 14.87 2.18
N GLU A 451 -14.97 15.41 1.15
CA GLU A 451 -15.70 15.96 0.00
C GLU A 451 -16.36 14.87 -0.86
N LYS A 452 -15.74 13.68 -0.98
CA LYS A 452 -16.39 12.51 -1.60
C LYS A 452 -17.63 12.09 -0.82
N LEU A 453 -17.54 11.91 0.50
CA LEU A 453 -18.66 11.50 1.34
C LEU A 453 -19.79 12.55 1.33
N LYS A 454 -19.45 13.84 1.43
CA LYS A 454 -20.41 14.93 1.29
C LYS A 454 -21.12 14.88 -0.05
N CYS A 455 -20.39 14.62 -1.13
CA CYS A 455 -20.97 14.45 -2.45
C CYS A 455 -21.91 13.25 -2.51
N LEU A 456 -21.49 12.07 -2.02
CA LEU A 456 -22.30 10.84 -1.99
C LEU A 456 -23.64 11.03 -1.26
N ARG A 457 -23.65 11.81 -0.17
CA ARG A 457 -24.89 12.16 0.55
C ARG A 457 -25.88 12.98 -0.29
N CYS A 458 -25.39 13.73 -1.29
CA CYS A 458 -26.23 14.47 -2.22
C CYS A 458 -26.81 13.61 -3.34
N PHE A 459 -26.28 12.40 -3.58
CA PHE A 459 -26.86 11.50 -4.58
C PHE A 459 -28.23 10.98 -4.11
N GLU A 460 -29.21 11.12 -5.00
CA GLU A 460 -30.53 10.54 -4.83
C GLU A 460 -30.47 9.02 -4.89
N GLN A 461 -31.47 8.37 -4.30
CA GLN A 461 -31.60 6.92 -4.42
C GLN A 461 -32.06 6.56 -5.83
N VAL A 462 -31.47 5.51 -6.38
CA VAL A 462 -31.81 4.98 -7.69
C VAL A 462 -33.00 4.06 -7.56
N THR A 463 -34.06 4.37 -8.31
CA THR A 463 -35.27 3.56 -8.45
C THR A 463 -35.24 2.78 -9.77
N SER A 464 -36.12 1.78 -9.90
CA SER A 464 -36.22 0.97 -11.11
C SER A 464 -36.51 1.78 -12.38
N ASP A 465 -37.27 2.89 -12.30
CA ASP A 465 -37.55 3.78 -13.44
C ASP A 465 -36.31 4.54 -13.97
N ASN A 466 -35.25 4.59 -13.17
CA ASN A 466 -33.99 5.24 -13.53
C ASN A 466 -32.91 4.24 -13.95
N VAL A 467 -33.29 3.01 -14.28
CA VAL A 467 -32.36 1.96 -14.72
C VAL A 467 -32.90 1.18 -15.91
N VAL A 468 -32.04 0.99 -16.91
CA VAL A 468 -32.23 -0.03 -17.96
C VAL A 468 -31.30 -1.19 -17.63
N ILE A 469 -31.81 -2.42 -17.65
CA ILE A 469 -31.03 -3.64 -17.42
C ILE A 469 -31.12 -4.58 -18.62
N GLY A 470 -30.04 -5.31 -18.90
CA GLY A 470 -29.99 -6.29 -19.97
C GLY A 470 -29.23 -7.55 -19.62
N GLN A 471 -29.47 -8.62 -20.40
CA GLN A 471 -28.76 -9.90 -20.32
C GLN A 471 -28.37 -10.36 -21.73
N TYR A 472 -27.10 -10.76 -21.94
CA TYR A 472 -26.68 -11.14 -23.28
C TYR A 472 -27.22 -12.51 -23.70
N THR A 473 -27.58 -12.60 -24.98
CA THR A 473 -27.96 -13.83 -25.68
C THR A 473 -26.84 -14.31 -26.59
N ALA A 474 -26.99 -15.53 -27.10
CA ALA A 474 -26.03 -16.14 -27.99
C ALA A 474 -25.73 -15.26 -29.23
N SER A 475 -24.50 -15.37 -29.71
CA SER A 475 -24.01 -14.88 -31.00
C SER A 475 -23.49 -16.05 -31.83
N ALA A 476 -22.93 -15.80 -33.02
CA ALA A 476 -22.36 -16.87 -33.85
C ALA A 476 -21.22 -17.63 -33.14
N ASP A 477 -20.43 -16.94 -32.30
CA ASP A 477 -19.20 -17.47 -31.72
C ASP A 477 -19.26 -17.68 -30.19
N HIS A 478 -20.41 -17.36 -29.56
CA HIS A 478 -20.56 -17.43 -28.11
C HIS A 478 -21.98 -17.78 -27.69
N CYS A 479 -22.12 -18.65 -26.69
CA CYS A 479 -23.42 -19.00 -26.11
C CYS A 479 -24.04 -17.85 -25.31
N GLY A 480 -25.34 -17.93 -25.02
CA GLY A 480 -26.02 -16.95 -24.18
C GLY A 480 -25.65 -17.11 -22.70
N TYR A 481 -25.88 -16.07 -21.87
CA TYR A 481 -25.51 -16.11 -20.45
C TYR A 481 -26.12 -17.31 -19.69
N ARG A 482 -27.39 -17.63 -19.97
CA ARG A 482 -28.12 -18.77 -19.37
C ARG A 482 -27.60 -20.16 -19.79
N GLU A 483 -26.77 -20.21 -20.82
CA GLU A 483 -26.15 -21.42 -21.36
C GLU A 483 -24.72 -21.60 -20.85
N GLU A 484 -24.18 -20.64 -20.11
CA GLU A 484 -22.84 -20.74 -19.55
C GLU A 484 -22.77 -21.68 -18.35
N GLU A 485 -21.62 -22.32 -18.19
CA GLU A 485 -21.36 -23.20 -17.07
C GLU A 485 -21.51 -22.45 -15.74
N GLY A 486 -22.30 -23.01 -14.82
CA GLY A 486 -22.54 -22.45 -13.50
C GLY A 486 -23.64 -21.37 -13.42
N VAL A 487 -24.35 -21.09 -14.52
CA VAL A 487 -25.51 -20.18 -14.57
C VAL A 487 -26.81 -20.97 -14.65
N GLY A 488 -27.84 -20.54 -13.93
CA GLY A 488 -29.17 -21.16 -14.01
C GLY A 488 -29.89 -20.84 -15.32
N ALA A 489 -30.54 -21.83 -15.94
CA ALA A 489 -31.32 -21.66 -17.18
C ALA A 489 -32.47 -20.63 -17.07
N ALA A 490 -32.93 -20.34 -15.86
CA ALA A 490 -33.95 -19.32 -15.57
C ALA A 490 -33.37 -18.06 -14.91
N SER A 491 -32.06 -17.83 -15.00
CA SER A 491 -31.42 -16.67 -14.39
C SER A 491 -31.93 -15.36 -15.00
N ASN A 492 -32.27 -14.41 -14.13
CA ASN A 492 -32.61 -13.03 -14.49
C ASN A 492 -31.48 -12.05 -14.12
N THR A 493 -30.27 -12.56 -13.90
CA THR A 493 -29.15 -11.71 -13.51
C THR A 493 -28.78 -10.75 -14.63
N PRO A 494 -28.79 -9.43 -14.39
CA PRO A 494 -28.40 -8.47 -15.41
C PRO A 494 -26.89 -8.51 -15.63
N THR A 495 -26.48 -8.70 -16.88
CA THR A 495 -25.09 -8.61 -17.34
C THR A 495 -24.75 -7.23 -17.92
N PHE A 496 -25.77 -6.38 -18.10
CA PHE A 496 -25.68 -4.99 -18.54
C PHE A 496 -26.63 -4.12 -17.73
N ALA A 497 -26.23 -2.88 -17.45
CA ALA A 497 -27.14 -1.86 -16.94
C ALA A 497 -26.69 -0.43 -17.30
N VAL A 498 -27.65 0.47 -17.44
CA VAL A 498 -27.45 1.93 -17.41
C VAL A 498 -28.28 2.49 -16.27
N ALA A 499 -27.65 3.20 -15.34
CA ALA A 499 -28.34 3.89 -14.25
C ALA A 499 -28.21 5.41 -14.41
N ARG A 500 -29.32 6.14 -14.25
CA ARG A 500 -29.36 7.61 -14.18
C ARG A 500 -29.36 8.04 -12.71
N LEU A 501 -28.37 8.83 -12.33
CA LEU A 501 -28.22 9.38 -10.99
C LEU A 501 -28.37 10.91 -11.05
N ASN A 502 -29.02 11.46 -10.03
CA ASN A 502 -29.13 12.90 -9.81
C ASN A 502 -28.39 13.27 -8.53
N ILE A 503 -27.75 14.44 -8.53
CA ILE A 503 -27.01 14.96 -7.38
C ILE A 503 -27.66 16.26 -6.94
N ARG A 504 -28.26 16.25 -5.74
CA ARG A 504 -28.95 17.41 -5.16
C ARG A 504 -27.97 18.36 -4.48
N ASN A 505 -27.35 19.23 -5.26
CA ASN A 505 -26.60 20.39 -4.79
C ASN A 505 -26.52 21.47 -5.87
N ASP A 506 -26.04 22.66 -5.50
CA ASP A 506 -25.98 23.81 -6.41
C ASP A 506 -25.16 23.56 -7.68
N ARG A 507 -24.10 22.74 -7.58
CA ARG A 507 -23.19 22.47 -8.70
C ARG A 507 -23.82 21.59 -9.77
N TRP A 508 -24.63 20.61 -9.37
CA TRP A 508 -25.07 19.51 -10.24
C TRP A 508 -26.59 19.36 -10.39
N ASP A 509 -27.38 20.18 -9.71
CA ASP A 509 -28.83 20.15 -9.85
C ASP A 509 -29.26 20.27 -11.33
N GLY A 510 -30.08 19.32 -11.77
CA GLY A 510 -30.53 19.18 -13.16
C GLY A 510 -29.54 18.53 -14.14
N VAL A 511 -28.33 18.16 -13.72
CA VAL A 511 -27.34 17.47 -14.57
C VAL A 511 -27.36 15.96 -14.27
N PRO A 512 -27.72 15.11 -15.25
CA PRO A 512 -27.74 13.67 -15.05
C PRO A 512 -26.33 13.07 -15.10
N PHE A 513 -26.09 12.13 -14.19
CA PHE A 513 -24.94 11.23 -14.20
C PHE A 513 -25.39 9.85 -14.67
N LEU A 514 -24.91 9.42 -15.84
CA LEU A 514 -25.27 8.16 -16.46
C LEU A 514 -24.15 7.15 -16.25
N LEU A 515 -24.42 6.07 -15.53
CA LEU A 515 -23.45 5.00 -15.28
C LEU A 515 -23.82 3.79 -16.14
N LYS A 516 -23.05 3.55 -17.22
CA LYS A 516 -23.26 2.46 -18.19
C LYS A 516 -22.23 1.37 -17.99
N CYS A 517 -22.65 0.14 -17.70
CA CYS A 517 -21.74 -0.98 -17.58
C CYS A 517 -22.31 -2.27 -18.19
N GLY A 518 -21.47 -3.09 -18.80
CA GLY A 518 -21.88 -4.43 -19.19
C GLY A 518 -20.77 -5.35 -19.65
N LYS A 519 -21.10 -6.64 -19.67
CA LYS A 519 -20.26 -7.75 -20.13
C LYS A 519 -20.76 -8.32 -21.43
N GLY A 520 -19.89 -9.02 -22.17
CA GLY A 520 -20.21 -9.52 -23.51
C GLY A 520 -20.55 -8.39 -24.49
N LEU A 521 -19.88 -7.24 -24.36
CA LEU A 521 -20.06 -6.08 -25.25
C LEU A 521 -19.04 -6.06 -26.40
N ASN A 522 -19.15 -5.09 -27.31
CA ASN A 522 -18.33 -5.01 -28.52
C ASN A 522 -16.84 -4.69 -28.29
N GLU A 523 -16.45 -4.14 -27.13
CA GLU A 523 -15.07 -3.71 -26.88
C GLU A 523 -14.73 -3.68 -25.38
N ASN A 524 -13.44 -3.69 -25.05
CA ASN A 524 -12.95 -3.36 -23.72
C ASN A 524 -12.71 -1.86 -23.64
N LYS A 525 -13.47 -1.14 -22.81
CA LYS A 525 -13.32 0.31 -22.66
C LYS A 525 -13.84 0.78 -21.31
N ALA A 526 -13.06 1.60 -20.59
CA ALA A 526 -13.55 2.38 -19.46
C ALA A 526 -13.26 3.86 -19.67
N GLU A 527 -14.26 4.71 -19.52
CA GLU A 527 -14.15 6.15 -19.81
C GLU A 527 -15.11 6.99 -18.98
N VAL A 528 -14.72 8.24 -18.76
CA VAL A 528 -15.56 9.31 -18.23
C VAL A 528 -15.72 10.34 -19.34
N ARG A 529 -16.95 10.65 -19.73
CA ARG A 529 -17.25 11.71 -20.70
C ARG A 529 -18.11 12.78 -20.05
N ILE A 530 -17.72 14.03 -20.28
CA ILE A 530 -18.39 15.22 -19.77
C ILE A 530 -18.80 16.03 -20.98
N GLN A 531 -20.11 15.99 -21.29
CA GLN A 531 -20.67 16.69 -22.43
C GLN A 531 -21.14 18.09 -21.99
N PHE A 532 -20.61 19.11 -22.64
CA PHE A 532 -20.99 20.50 -22.40
C PHE A 532 -22.30 20.84 -23.10
N LYS A 533 -22.92 21.97 -22.71
CA LYS A 533 -24.10 22.51 -23.37
C LYS A 533 -23.75 23.08 -24.74
N GLU A 534 -24.78 23.24 -25.57
CA GLU A 534 -24.71 23.99 -26.82
C GLU A 534 -24.33 25.45 -26.57
N ASN A 535 -23.76 26.10 -27.57
CA ASN A 535 -23.40 27.51 -27.49
C ASN A 535 -24.68 28.37 -27.50
N ALA A 536 -24.73 29.40 -26.66
CA ALA A 536 -25.85 30.35 -26.69
C ALA A 536 -25.68 31.31 -27.87
N GLY A 537 -26.75 31.49 -28.67
CA GLY A 537 -26.75 32.44 -29.79
C GLY A 537 -25.84 32.02 -30.94
N GLU A 538 -25.94 30.76 -31.37
CA GLU A 538 -25.12 30.19 -32.44
C GLU A 538 -25.17 31.06 -33.72
N ILE A 539 -24.01 31.55 -34.13
CA ILE A 539 -23.79 32.27 -35.39
C ILE A 539 -23.24 31.35 -36.49
N PHE A 540 -22.80 30.15 -36.11
CA PHE A 540 -22.30 29.11 -37.01
C PHE A 540 -23.33 27.99 -37.05
N ASN A 541 -23.74 27.58 -38.24
CA ASN A 541 -24.71 26.50 -38.39
C ASN A 541 -24.03 25.15 -38.13
N GLY A 542 -24.64 24.32 -37.30
CA GLY A 542 -24.21 22.92 -37.10
C GLY A 542 -22.99 22.77 -36.18
N THR A 543 -22.85 23.63 -35.17
CA THR A 543 -21.89 23.38 -34.08
C THR A 543 -22.35 22.23 -33.19
N HIS A 544 -21.38 21.53 -32.63
CA HIS A 544 -21.55 20.36 -31.80
C HIS A 544 -21.33 20.72 -30.33
N ARG A 545 -21.81 19.84 -29.45
CA ARG A 545 -21.47 19.97 -28.03
C ARG A 545 -20.00 19.65 -27.84
N ASN A 546 -19.31 20.48 -27.07
CA ASN A 546 -17.96 20.12 -26.67
C ASN A 546 -18.02 18.92 -25.71
N GLU A 547 -16.98 18.10 -25.71
CA GLU A 547 -16.93 16.93 -24.84
C GLU A 547 -15.50 16.71 -24.31
N LEU A 548 -15.37 16.60 -22.99
CA LEU A 548 -14.15 16.17 -22.36
C LEU A 548 -14.23 14.65 -22.09
N VAL A 549 -13.33 13.88 -22.71
CA VAL A 549 -13.26 12.43 -22.60
C VAL A 549 -11.98 12.05 -21.86
N LEU A 550 -12.12 11.34 -20.75
CA LEU A 550 -11.03 10.70 -20.04
C LEU A 550 -11.14 9.20 -20.24
N ARG A 551 -10.29 8.64 -21.10
CA ARG A 551 -10.22 7.20 -21.32
C ARG A 551 -9.33 6.58 -20.25
N VAL A 552 -9.94 5.79 -19.37
CA VAL A 552 -9.26 5.09 -18.28
C VAL A 552 -8.56 3.84 -18.78
N GLN A 553 -9.18 3.11 -19.72
CA GLN A 553 -8.55 1.98 -20.42
C GLN A 553 -9.34 1.64 -21.70
N PRO A 554 -8.75 0.91 -22.66
CA PRO A 554 -7.31 0.73 -22.88
C PRO A 554 -6.71 2.03 -23.41
N LYS A 555 -5.37 2.16 -23.34
CA LYS A 555 -4.62 3.35 -23.79
C LYS A 555 -5.12 4.61 -23.10
N GLU A 556 -4.55 4.88 -21.93
CA GLU A 556 -4.84 6.04 -21.11
C GLU A 556 -4.74 7.35 -21.92
N GLN A 557 -5.81 8.14 -21.95
CA GLN A 557 -5.92 9.30 -22.82
C GLN A 557 -6.88 10.37 -22.27
N VAL A 558 -6.58 11.64 -22.55
CA VAL A 558 -7.50 12.77 -22.36
C VAL A 558 -7.77 13.43 -23.70
N GLN A 559 -9.04 13.62 -24.04
CA GLN A 559 -9.48 14.29 -25.27
C GLN A 559 -10.45 15.42 -24.95
N LEU A 560 -10.29 16.55 -25.62
CA LEU A 560 -11.28 17.63 -25.63
C LEU A 560 -11.81 17.79 -27.05
N LYS A 561 -13.04 17.32 -27.29
CA LYS A 561 -13.77 17.51 -28.55
C LYS A 561 -14.29 18.93 -28.65
N MET A 562 -14.07 19.56 -29.79
CA MET A 562 -14.49 20.93 -30.07
C MET A 562 -14.59 21.20 -31.58
N ASP A 563 -15.39 22.18 -31.96
CA ASP A 563 -15.47 22.63 -33.36
C ASP A 563 -14.31 23.56 -33.72
N VAL A 564 -13.77 23.36 -34.92
CA VAL A 564 -12.79 24.24 -35.56
C VAL A 564 -13.24 24.57 -36.98
N LYS A 565 -12.63 25.59 -37.59
CA LYS A 565 -12.79 25.84 -39.02
C LYS A 565 -12.23 24.65 -39.80
N GLN A 566 -13.03 24.09 -40.71
CA GLN A 566 -12.56 23.06 -41.63
C GLN A 566 -11.39 23.61 -42.48
N PRO A 567 -10.26 22.88 -42.58
CA PRO A 567 -9.17 23.27 -43.47
C PRO A 567 -9.67 23.38 -44.91
N GLY A 568 -9.44 24.52 -45.56
CA GLY A 568 -9.99 24.82 -46.88
C GLY A 568 -10.43 26.27 -47.03
N MET A 569 -11.13 26.56 -48.13
CA MET A 569 -11.53 27.92 -48.53
C MET A 569 -12.89 28.36 -47.98
N SER A 570 -13.69 27.44 -47.44
CA SER A 570 -14.97 27.75 -46.78
C SER A 570 -14.78 28.06 -45.28
N PHE A 571 -15.83 28.61 -44.66
CA PHE A 571 -15.94 28.84 -43.22
C PHE A 571 -16.75 27.76 -42.51
N ASP A 572 -16.86 26.58 -43.11
CA ASP A 572 -17.60 25.45 -42.54
C ASP A 572 -16.91 24.96 -41.25
N THR A 573 -17.71 24.50 -40.31
CA THR A 573 -17.25 23.96 -39.03
C THR A 573 -17.05 22.45 -39.13
N ALA A 574 -15.98 21.95 -38.51
CA ALA A 574 -15.73 20.53 -38.34
C ALA A 574 -15.36 20.26 -36.89
N GLN A 575 -15.96 19.23 -36.29
CA GLN A 575 -15.56 18.79 -34.97
C GLN A 575 -14.22 18.05 -35.04
N THR A 576 -13.31 18.40 -34.14
CA THR A 576 -12.04 17.72 -33.95
C THR A 576 -11.76 17.57 -32.44
N HIS A 577 -10.60 17.08 -32.07
CA HIS A 577 -10.20 16.95 -30.67
C HIS A 577 -8.76 17.39 -30.42
N LEU A 578 -8.54 18.01 -29.26
CA LEU A 578 -7.21 18.13 -28.68
C LEU A 578 -6.90 16.84 -27.92
N ASP A 579 -5.76 16.23 -28.22
CA ASP A 579 -5.41 14.89 -27.73
C ASP A 579 -4.19 14.86 -26.81
N LEU A 580 -4.30 14.10 -25.71
CA LEU A 580 -3.18 13.69 -24.88
C LEU A 580 -3.21 12.18 -24.64
N SER A 581 -2.58 11.43 -25.54
CA SER A 581 -2.30 9.99 -25.39
C SER A 581 -1.07 9.78 -24.48
N TYR A 582 -1.24 9.11 -23.33
CA TYR A 582 -0.15 8.87 -22.38
C TYR A 582 0.95 7.96 -22.95
N PRO A 583 0.62 6.82 -23.60
CA PRO A 583 1.63 5.95 -24.20
C PRO A 583 2.50 6.66 -25.24
N GLU A 584 1.88 7.52 -26.06
CA GLU A 584 2.57 8.23 -27.13
C GLU A 584 3.39 9.41 -26.60
N ARG A 585 2.81 10.21 -25.69
CA ARG A 585 3.40 11.48 -25.28
C ARG A 585 4.44 11.35 -24.17
N LEU A 586 4.22 10.45 -23.22
CA LEU A 586 5.04 10.36 -22.01
C LEU A 586 6.09 9.24 -22.09
N GLN A 587 5.97 8.30 -23.05
CA GLN A 587 6.89 7.16 -23.24
C GLN A 587 7.26 6.47 -21.91
N LEU A 588 6.33 6.50 -20.94
CA LEU A 588 6.61 6.04 -19.59
C LEU A 588 6.81 4.53 -19.63
N ALA A 589 7.78 4.04 -18.86
CA ALA A 589 7.79 2.64 -18.45
C ALA A 589 6.39 2.30 -17.92
N ALA A 590 5.89 1.10 -18.23
CA ALA A 590 4.52 0.68 -17.94
C ALA A 590 4.07 1.18 -16.56
N ALA A 591 3.05 2.04 -16.55
CA ALA A 591 2.49 2.62 -15.33
C ALA A 591 2.18 1.48 -14.33
N PRO A 592 2.39 1.69 -13.02
CA PRO A 592 2.05 0.68 -12.03
C PRO A 592 0.61 0.21 -12.23
N THR A 593 0.39 -1.10 -12.20
CA THR A 593 -0.98 -1.61 -12.21
C THR A 593 -1.74 -1.12 -10.98
N ALA A 594 -3.07 -1.09 -11.05
CA ALA A 594 -3.88 -0.62 -9.92
C ALA A 594 -3.59 -1.35 -8.60
N TYR A 595 -3.37 -2.67 -8.65
CA TYR A 595 -3.01 -3.45 -7.46
C TYR A 595 -1.61 -3.11 -6.94
N GLU A 596 -0.62 -2.89 -7.81
CA GLU A 596 0.71 -2.42 -7.38
C GLU A 596 0.60 -1.11 -6.62
N ARG A 597 -0.15 -0.14 -7.18
CA ARG A 597 -0.38 1.17 -6.55
C ARG A 597 -1.02 1.02 -5.18
N LEU A 598 -2.14 0.30 -5.10
CA LEU A 598 -2.90 0.15 -3.86
C LEU A 598 -2.08 -0.56 -2.79
N LEU A 599 -1.35 -1.64 -3.10
CA LEU A 599 -0.54 -2.31 -2.09
C LEU A 599 0.63 -1.45 -1.58
N ILE A 600 1.20 -0.58 -2.43
CA ILE A 600 2.18 0.42 -1.99
C ILE A 600 1.52 1.41 -1.02
N ASP A 601 0.33 1.91 -1.36
CA ASP A 601 -0.44 2.82 -0.50
C ASP A 601 -0.74 2.16 0.87
N VAL A 602 -1.09 0.87 0.90
CA VAL A 602 -1.28 0.10 2.16
C VAL A 602 -0.01 0.10 3.01
N ILE A 603 1.16 -0.10 2.42
CA ILE A 603 2.44 -0.13 3.15
C ILE A 603 2.81 1.28 3.65
N GLN A 604 2.52 2.31 2.85
CA GLN A 604 2.79 3.71 3.21
C GLN A 604 1.79 4.28 4.21
N GLY A 605 0.64 3.62 4.41
CA GLY A 605 -0.44 4.14 5.25
C GLY A 605 -1.26 5.21 4.56
N ASN A 606 -1.19 5.27 3.23
CA ASN A 606 -1.97 6.19 2.44
C ASN A 606 -3.35 5.59 2.21
N THR A 607 -4.37 6.26 2.73
CA THR A 607 -5.74 5.77 2.70
C THR A 607 -6.57 6.43 1.59
N THR A 608 -6.00 7.38 0.83
CA THR A 608 -6.70 8.19 -0.19
C THR A 608 -7.51 7.36 -1.17
N ASN A 609 -6.96 6.21 -1.59
CA ASN A 609 -7.51 5.36 -2.64
C ASN A 609 -8.31 4.16 -2.12
N PHE A 610 -8.74 4.21 -0.84
CA PHE A 610 -9.48 3.14 -0.18
C PHE A 610 -10.81 3.64 0.34
N LEU A 611 -11.81 2.76 0.23
CA LEU A 611 -13.16 3.06 0.65
C LEU A 611 -13.30 3.05 2.17
N THR A 612 -13.90 4.12 2.68
CA THR A 612 -14.32 4.19 4.08
C THR A 612 -15.66 3.49 4.29
N ALA A 613 -15.94 3.11 5.54
CA ALA A 613 -17.23 2.54 5.94
C ALA A 613 -18.40 3.46 5.56
N ALA A 614 -18.24 4.77 5.80
CA ALA A 614 -19.26 5.77 5.52
C ALA A 614 -19.53 5.94 4.01
N GLU A 615 -18.48 5.94 3.17
CA GLU A 615 -18.64 5.99 1.71
C GLU A 615 -19.39 4.76 1.18
N LEU A 616 -19.07 3.57 1.68
CA LEU A 616 -19.75 2.34 1.28
C LEU A 616 -21.21 2.29 1.78
N GLU A 617 -21.50 2.83 2.96
CA GLU A 617 -22.88 2.91 3.46
C GLU A 617 -23.74 3.79 2.54
N GLU A 618 -23.22 4.94 2.11
CA GLU A 618 -23.91 5.79 1.14
C GLU A 618 -24.05 5.10 -0.22
N ALA A 619 -23.02 4.40 -0.69
CA ALA A 619 -23.08 3.64 -1.93
C ALA A 619 -24.19 2.57 -1.89
N TRP A 620 -24.33 1.86 -0.76
CA TRP A 620 -25.45 0.93 -0.55
C TRP A 620 -26.79 1.65 -0.43
N ARG A 621 -26.87 2.78 0.28
CA ARG A 621 -28.10 3.58 0.40
C ARG A 621 -28.64 4.03 -0.96
N ILE A 622 -27.75 4.47 -1.85
CA ILE A 622 -28.08 4.97 -3.20
C ILE A 622 -28.73 3.86 -4.03
N PHE A 623 -28.19 2.64 -4.02
CA PHE A 623 -28.68 1.54 -4.86
C PHE A 623 -29.64 0.56 -4.17
N ALA A 624 -29.85 0.67 -2.85
CA ALA A 624 -30.71 -0.24 -2.11
C ALA A 624 -32.13 -0.39 -2.70
N PRO A 625 -32.83 0.68 -3.13
CA PRO A 625 -34.18 0.54 -3.68
C PRO A 625 -34.20 -0.25 -4.99
N VAL A 626 -33.31 0.03 -5.94
CA VAL A 626 -33.25 -0.71 -7.21
C VAL A 626 -32.84 -2.17 -7.00
N HIS A 627 -31.94 -2.46 -6.06
CA HIS A 627 -31.61 -3.84 -5.71
C HIS A 627 -32.83 -4.59 -5.17
N ALA A 628 -33.55 -3.99 -4.22
CA ALA A 628 -34.75 -4.58 -3.66
C ALA A 628 -35.84 -4.82 -4.72
N ASP A 629 -36.03 -3.88 -5.64
CA ASP A 629 -36.99 -3.99 -6.74
C ASP A 629 -36.63 -5.12 -7.71
N ILE A 630 -35.37 -5.20 -8.14
CA ILE A 630 -34.90 -6.24 -9.08
C ILE A 630 -35.08 -7.63 -8.46
N ASP A 631 -34.66 -7.80 -7.21
CA ASP A 631 -34.71 -9.10 -6.52
C ASP A 631 -36.17 -9.52 -6.23
N ALA A 632 -37.03 -8.58 -5.78
CA ALA A 632 -38.41 -8.87 -5.42
C ALA A 632 -39.32 -9.12 -6.63
N ARG A 633 -39.20 -8.28 -7.67
CA ARG A 633 -40.06 -8.37 -8.87
C ARG A 633 -39.54 -9.35 -9.91
N LYS A 634 -38.30 -9.85 -9.74
CA LYS A 634 -37.59 -10.69 -10.72
C LYS A 634 -37.65 -10.08 -12.12
N ILE A 635 -37.35 -8.79 -12.23
CA ILE A 635 -37.44 -8.02 -13.48
C ILE A 635 -36.65 -8.77 -14.57
N GLN A 636 -37.31 -9.05 -15.69
CA GLN A 636 -36.66 -9.70 -16.83
C GLN A 636 -35.73 -8.69 -17.51
N PRO A 637 -34.41 -8.95 -17.60
CA PRO A 637 -33.50 -8.07 -18.32
C PRO A 637 -33.78 -8.12 -19.82
N GLU A 638 -33.57 -7.00 -20.50
CA GLU A 638 -33.69 -6.94 -21.95
C GLU A 638 -32.59 -7.74 -22.64
N ALA A 639 -32.95 -8.49 -23.67
CA ALA A 639 -31.99 -9.28 -24.42
C ALA A 639 -31.08 -8.37 -25.28
N TYR A 640 -29.79 -8.69 -25.34
CA TYR A 640 -28.88 -8.10 -26.33
C TYR A 640 -27.90 -9.16 -26.84
N THR A 641 -27.54 -9.12 -28.12
CA THR A 641 -26.61 -10.10 -28.69
C THR A 641 -25.21 -9.93 -28.09
N TYR A 642 -24.54 -11.03 -27.73
CA TYR A 642 -23.13 -11.00 -27.31
C TYR A 642 -22.27 -10.31 -28.39
N GLY A 643 -21.41 -9.38 -27.97
CA GLY A 643 -20.60 -8.55 -28.86
C GLY A 643 -21.28 -7.28 -29.37
N SER A 644 -22.55 -7.01 -28.99
CA SER A 644 -23.23 -5.75 -29.32
C SER A 644 -22.90 -4.62 -28.31
N ARG A 645 -23.55 -3.45 -28.45
CA ARG A 645 -23.38 -2.29 -27.55
C ARG A 645 -24.29 -2.32 -26.31
N GLY A 646 -25.11 -3.37 -26.17
CA GLY A 646 -26.19 -3.48 -25.18
C GLY A 646 -27.58 -3.30 -25.81
N PRO A 647 -28.65 -3.28 -25.00
CA PRO A 647 -30.03 -3.07 -25.47
C PRO A 647 -30.24 -1.70 -26.11
N GLU A 648 -31.10 -1.61 -27.14
CA GLU A 648 -31.43 -0.35 -27.82
C GLU A 648 -32.12 0.66 -26.89
N SER A 649 -32.93 0.18 -25.95
CA SER A 649 -33.57 1.00 -24.91
C SER A 649 -32.56 1.77 -24.07
N ALA A 650 -31.35 1.26 -23.90
CA ALA A 650 -30.29 1.92 -23.15
C ALA A 650 -29.82 3.21 -23.85
N ASP A 651 -29.72 3.18 -25.19
CA ASP A 651 -29.35 4.37 -25.96
C ASP A 651 -30.50 5.38 -26.02
N ALA A 652 -31.75 4.91 -26.10
CA ALA A 652 -32.93 5.77 -25.97
C ALA A 652 -33.00 6.44 -24.58
N PHE A 653 -32.72 5.69 -23.51
CA PHE A 653 -32.70 6.18 -22.13
C PHE A 653 -31.60 7.24 -21.89
N ILE A 654 -30.40 7.02 -22.45
CA ILE A 654 -29.29 7.98 -22.41
C ILE A 654 -29.66 9.27 -23.17
N LYS A 655 -30.31 9.13 -24.34
CA LYS A 655 -30.76 10.26 -25.15
C LYS A 655 -31.86 11.07 -24.47
N ASP A 656 -32.83 10.41 -23.85
CA ASP A 656 -33.91 11.04 -23.07
C ASP A 656 -33.35 11.85 -21.88
N ALA A 657 -32.32 11.32 -21.21
CA ALA A 657 -31.60 12.07 -20.18
C ALA A 657 -30.86 13.30 -20.74
N GLY A 658 -30.78 13.47 -22.05
CA GLY A 658 -30.26 14.67 -22.70
C GLY A 658 -28.80 14.58 -23.15
N TYR A 659 -28.17 13.40 -23.09
CA TYR A 659 -26.88 13.14 -23.75
C TYR A 659 -27.10 12.91 -25.24
N GLN A 660 -26.30 13.56 -26.08
CA GLN A 660 -26.38 13.40 -27.54
C GLN A 660 -25.20 12.58 -28.05
N TYR A 661 -25.48 11.48 -28.75
CA TYR A 661 -24.48 10.76 -29.53
C TYR A 661 -24.19 11.52 -30.83
N GLU A 662 -22.92 11.70 -31.15
CA GLU A 662 -22.50 12.34 -32.40
C GLU A 662 -22.21 11.27 -33.47
N GLN A 663 -22.55 11.56 -34.73
CA GLN A 663 -22.55 10.60 -35.85
C GLN A 663 -21.18 9.94 -36.16
N TYR A 664 -20.08 10.42 -35.59
CA TYR A 664 -18.75 9.84 -35.81
C TYR A 664 -18.47 8.58 -34.98
N ASP A 665 -19.19 8.35 -33.88
CA ASP A 665 -18.98 7.16 -33.03
C ASP A 665 -19.41 5.84 -33.72
N ASP A 666 -20.10 5.91 -34.88
CA ASP A 666 -20.55 4.73 -35.63
C ASP A 666 -19.62 4.32 -36.79
N LYS A 667 -18.57 5.10 -37.13
CA LYS A 667 -17.70 4.82 -38.29
C LYS A 667 -16.26 4.41 -37.97
N GLU A 668 -15.82 4.52 -36.71
CA GLU A 668 -14.49 4.02 -36.27
C GLU A 668 -14.58 2.71 -35.45
N ALA A 669 -15.69 1.98 -35.54
CA ALA A 669 -15.88 0.66 -34.96
C ALA A 669 -15.67 -0.46 -35.99
#